data_AF-A0A1J5TDI2-F1
#
_entry.id   AF-A0A1J5TDI2-F1
#
_cell.length_a   1.000
_cell.length_b   1.000
_cell.length_c   1.000
_cell.angle_alpha   90.00
_cell.angle_beta   90.00
_cell.angle_gamma   90.00
#
_symmetry.space_group_name_H-M   'P 1'
#
loop_
_entity.id
_entity.type
_entity.pdbx_description
1 polymer ?
#
loop_
_entity_poly.entity_id
_entity_poly.type
_entity_poly.pdbx_seq_one_letter_code
_entity_poly.pdbx_strand_id
1 'polypeptide(L)'
;MADSESGGGRRYVVLAVVIMLLAALPFSPFVSFRSSQHIDTESASLDSNLPTKDSDNDGLPDWWEMEFNLDPFDASDALLDSDQDGHDRNRNGILEEEEFFTNLMEFEIRNLLGNSTNPTNSDSDGDGMPDGWEVYYNLNPIGDYDADSDEDNDGYDANRNSDISPNERHTNLEEYLAGTSPWQFDSDGDRMPDGWELFYGLNPTSSSDAWFDSDSDGWDSDYDGELIYEERYFNYMEYFNDTNPLVSDTDGDTMPDGWEVIFELDPLRPSDNFEDKENDGLVNVYEYNNSLVLTGWLDRDGIFTTRPDIADTDGDGLTDIDELFIHLTDPTHNDTDDDGMPDGWEVTYDLNPISSLDANEDADDDGWDFDRNFIIAGSEKFTNLEEYLNSTNPRESDTDGDGMPDGWEAFYDLNPTDSNDANQDYDSDGYDSNRDTFISNNEKYTNYEEFLNNTIPNKNDTDEDGMWDGWEIYYSLNPLDDFDATVDNDMDGFDSNYNGTLEEDEEHNNLLEFQADTHPYLEDTDADGMLDGWEWKYGLNPLNPADAGADPDQDGVINRFEYNNTAAGSYIEVDGITHTNPKDNDTDNDGLLDGEELFNYLTDPTHNDTDGDGMPDGWEVKYGLNPLDPNDALLDLDSDGFDYNWDGNLSGEEYSNLFEYLNGTDPTNGDTDGDGMSDGWEVHWGFQPNNSSDALSDPDNDGLFNLYEFNNSNIEGFDNEVISPDSIFGSNPLLKDTDGDLIEDGEECFSGNDTYVTDPSNPDSDDDGMPDGWEFLNSLNPFDSSDADQDLDDDGWDFDRNGTIEFSELYTNYEEYLNGTDPRNNDTDGDGMPDGWEAFYGLNPNLALDSSLDFDSDGYDADGDGEMSPDEKFTNYEEFLMDSNPALADTDGDNCTDGWEIYWNDNRPANETRTINLLDGSDGFLDYDDDGWEDWDGISYPFPNWREEVANTNPWNPDTDGDSMTDGYEADNG
;
A
#
# COMPACT_ATOMS: atom_id res chain seq x y z
N MET A 1 26.30 10.86 -41.00
CA MET A 1 27.69 11.35 -40.81
C MET A 1 28.06 12.19 -42.02
N ALA A 2 28.72 13.31 -41.82
CA ALA A 2 29.05 14.31 -42.83
C ALA A 2 30.17 13.84 -43.78
N ASP A 3 30.11 14.24 -45.06
CA ASP A 3 31.33 14.66 -45.75
C ASP A 3 31.08 15.66 -46.89
N SER A 4 32.18 16.26 -47.34
CA SER A 4 32.33 17.64 -47.82
C SER A 4 33.11 17.76 -49.14
N GLU A 5 33.00 18.95 -49.74
CA GLU A 5 33.52 19.48 -51.01
C GLU A 5 34.89 19.03 -51.60
N SER A 6 35.00 19.24 -52.93
CA SER A 6 36.14 19.80 -53.73
C SER A 6 36.53 18.89 -54.91
N GLY A 7 36.69 19.31 -56.18
CA GLY A 7 36.80 20.63 -56.79
C GLY A 7 37.66 20.57 -58.07
N GLY A 8 37.43 21.50 -59.01
CA GLY A 8 38.36 21.90 -60.09
C GLY A 8 37.93 21.49 -61.51
N GLY A 9 37.78 22.36 -62.52
CA GLY A 9 38.12 23.77 -62.68
C GLY A 9 38.73 23.98 -64.08
N ARG A 10 38.44 25.10 -64.77
CA ARG A 10 39.35 25.77 -65.72
C ARG A 10 38.91 27.20 -66.04
N ARG A 11 39.91 28.08 -66.17
CA ARG A 11 39.90 29.54 -66.15
C ARG A 11 40.25 30.14 -67.54
N TYR A 12 39.58 31.25 -67.86
CA TYR A 12 40.00 32.52 -68.51
C TYR A 12 40.77 32.60 -69.87
N VAL A 13 40.13 33.34 -70.80
CA VAL A 13 40.58 34.54 -71.58
C VAL A 13 41.52 34.37 -72.79
N VAL A 14 41.15 34.94 -73.96
CA VAL A 14 41.83 36.05 -74.69
C VAL A 14 41.08 36.44 -75.99
N LEU A 15 40.63 37.72 -76.03
CA LEU A 15 40.71 38.78 -77.06
C LEU A 15 40.36 38.56 -78.57
N ALA A 16 39.57 39.51 -79.07
CA ALA A 16 39.06 39.74 -80.43
C ALA A 16 40.11 40.05 -81.55
N VAL A 17 39.66 39.93 -82.83
CA VAL A 17 39.80 40.89 -83.98
C VAL A 17 39.86 40.17 -85.37
N VAL A 18 38.79 40.31 -86.18
CA VAL A 18 38.71 40.77 -87.60
C VAL A 18 39.54 40.08 -88.74
N ILE A 19 38.81 39.63 -89.79
CA ILE A 19 39.11 39.53 -91.26
C ILE A 19 39.79 38.27 -91.89
N MET A 20 39.01 37.48 -92.66
CA MET A 20 39.16 37.07 -94.10
C MET A 20 38.57 35.66 -94.37
N LEU A 21 37.58 35.44 -95.25
CA LEU A 21 37.69 35.42 -96.74
C LEU A 21 38.71 34.41 -97.28
N LEU A 22 38.23 33.21 -97.71
CA LEU A 22 38.58 32.47 -98.94
C LEU A 22 38.63 30.92 -98.79
N ALA A 23 37.71 30.29 -99.53
CA ALA A 23 37.89 29.14 -100.43
C ALA A 23 38.02 27.71 -99.87
N ALA A 24 36.99 26.89 -100.16
CA ALA A 24 37.17 25.57 -100.79
C ALA A 24 35.86 25.07 -101.46
N LEU A 25 35.75 25.31 -102.78
CA LEU A 25 34.96 24.53 -103.75
C LEU A 25 35.43 23.05 -103.77
N PRO A 26 34.62 22.05 -104.23
CA PRO A 26 34.42 21.86 -105.68
C PRO A 26 33.16 21.11 -106.21
N PHE A 27 32.89 21.38 -107.50
CA PHE A 27 32.20 20.60 -108.56
C PHE A 27 30.72 20.86 -108.92
N SER A 28 30.53 21.32 -110.16
CA SER A 28 29.35 21.17 -111.04
C SER A 28 29.40 19.80 -111.79
N PRO A 29 28.41 19.32 -112.60
CA PRO A 29 27.73 20.00 -113.75
C PRO A 29 26.19 19.73 -113.88
N PHE A 30 25.36 20.56 -114.53
CA PHE A 30 24.86 20.43 -115.93
C PHE A 30 23.77 21.53 -116.16
N VAL A 31 23.93 22.55 -117.02
CA VAL A 31 23.35 22.73 -118.39
C VAL A 31 21.85 22.35 -118.48
N SER A 32 20.86 23.23 -118.76
CA SER A 32 20.65 23.96 -120.03
C SER A 32 19.54 25.05 -120.05
N PHE A 33 19.88 26.22 -120.59
CA PHE A 33 19.19 27.04 -121.62
C PHE A 33 17.69 27.47 -121.58
N ARG A 34 17.55 28.82 -121.69
CA ARG A 34 16.48 29.67 -122.27
C ARG A 34 15.25 29.85 -121.37
N SER A 35 14.69 31.05 -121.19
CA SER A 35 14.60 32.18 -122.12
C SER A 35 14.08 33.43 -121.39
N SER A 36 14.60 34.61 -121.75
CA SER A 36 13.87 35.90 -121.94
C SER A 36 12.90 36.33 -120.82
N GLN A 37 13.06 37.45 -120.11
CA GLN A 37 13.51 38.79 -120.51
C GLN A 37 13.97 39.53 -119.24
N HIS A 38 15.25 39.83 -119.09
CA HIS A 38 15.65 40.98 -118.29
C HIS A 38 16.36 41.97 -119.19
N ILE A 39 15.79 43.16 -119.25
CA ILE A 39 16.36 44.33 -119.92
C ILE A 39 17.71 44.62 -119.25
N ASP A 40 18.72 44.66 -120.10
CA ASP A 40 20.11 45.01 -119.81
C ASP A 40 20.19 46.45 -119.26
N THR A 41 20.78 46.61 -118.07
CA THR A 41 20.99 47.89 -117.39
C THR A 41 22.03 48.80 -118.06
N GLU A 42 22.60 48.41 -119.21
CA GLU A 42 23.46 49.29 -120.02
C GLU A 42 22.81 49.86 -121.31
N SER A 43 21.49 49.80 -121.47
CA SER A 43 20.82 50.42 -122.65
C SER A 43 19.50 51.15 -122.40
N ALA A 44 19.38 51.85 -121.26
CA ALA A 44 18.38 52.91 -121.07
C ALA A 44 19.01 54.26 -120.69
N SER A 45 20.20 54.55 -121.22
CA SER A 45 20.66 55.93 -121.38
C SER A 45 20.07 56.49 -122.69
N LEU A 46 19.25 57.55 -122.59
CA LEU A 46 18.73 58.43 -123.67
C LEU A 46 17.25 58.28 -124.10
N ASP A 47 16.33 57.94 -123.19
CA ASP A 47 14.91 58.32 -123.32
C ASP A 47 14.48 59.15 -122.09
N SER A 48 13.88 60.31 -122.30
CA SER A 48 13.38 61.21 -121.24
C SER A 48 11.97 60.87 -120.76
N ASN A 49 11.43 59.70 -121.15
CA ASN A 49 10.06 59.24 -120.86
C ASN A 49 9.97 57.79 -120.32
N LEU A 50 11.03 57.19 -119.77
CA LEU A 50 10.93 55.94 -118.99
C LEU A 50 11.11 56.23 -117.48
N PRO A 51 10.23 55.72 -116.60
CA PRO A 51 10.21 56.06 -115.19
C PRO A 51 11.12 55.11 -114.40
N THR A 52 12.44 55.34 -114.43
CA THR A 52 13.35 54.81 -113.40
C THR A 52 13.49 55.81 -112.24
N LYS A 53 12.50 56.68 -112.13
CA LYS A 53 12.38 57.66 -111.06
C LYS A 53 11.75 56.90 -109.91
N ASP A 54 12.28 57.15 -108.73
CA ASP A 54 11.67 56.85 -107.46
C ASP A 54 11.19 58.22 -106.98
N SER A 55 9.87 58.42 -106.99
CA SER A 55 9.24 59.73 -106.91
C SER A 55 9.10 60.26 -105.49
N ASP A 56 9.09 59.38 -104.49
CA ASP A 56 9.01 59.68 -103.06
C ASP A 56 10.23 59.23 -102.24
N ASN A 57 11.20 58.56 -102.87
CA ASN A 57 12.49 58.08 -102.35
C ASN A 57 12.38 56.99 -101.27
N ASP A 58 11.48 56.03 -101.44
CA ASP A 58 11.31 54.91 -100.51
C ASP A 58 12.13 53.65 -100.88
N GLY A 59 12.75 53.65 -102.07
CA GLY A 59 13.57 52.54 -102.58
C GLY A 59 12.87 51.71 -103.65
N LEU A 60 11.56 51.88 -103.85
CA LEU A 60 10.81 51.28 -104.95
C LEU A 60 10.81 52.22 -106.17
N PRO A 61 10.99 51.69 -107.40
CA PRO A 61 10.89 52.52 -108.59
C PRO A 61 9.43 52.63 -109.07
N ASP A 62 9.03 53.83 -109.51
CA ASP A 62 7.65 54.15 -109.94
C ASP A 62 7.03 53.11 -110.90
N TRP A 63 7.83 52.46 -111.76
CA TRP A 63 7.32 51.46 -112.70
C TRP A 63 6.91 50.13 -112.05
N TRP A 64 7.62 49.72 -110.99
CA TRP A 64 7.38 48.47 -110.28
C TRP A 64 6.16 48.62 -109.39
N GLU A 65 6.06 49.74 -108.68
CA GLU A 65 4.88 50.11 -107.90
C GLU A 65 3.62 50.14 -108.78
N MET A 66 3.70 50.74 -109.97
CA MET A 66 2.59 50.74 -110.92
C MET A 66 2.21 49.36 -111.46
N GLU A 67 3.16 48.42 -111.57
CA GLU A 67 2.89 47.06 -112.06
C GLU A 67 2.05 46.27 -111.05
N PHE A 68 2.31 46.48 -109.75
CA PHE A 68 1.62 45.81 -108.64
C PHE A 68 0.53 46.67 -107.98
N ASN A 69 0.15 47.80 -108.60
CA ASN A 69 -0.86 48.77 -108.13
C ASN A 69 -0.56 49.43 -106.77
N LEU A 70 0.71 49.57 -106.41
CA LEU A 70 1.21 50.44 -105.33
C LEU A 70 1.20 51.92 -105.78
N ASP A 71 1.31 52.90 -104.87
CA ASP A 71 1.22 54.34 -105.17
C ASP A 71 2.61 54.97 -105.24
N PRO A 72 3.13 55.35 -106.44
CA PRO A 72 4.47 55.92 -106.64
C PRO A 72 4.76 57.27 -105.95
N PHE A 73 3.89 57.73 -105.07
CA PHE A 73 4.04 58.97 -104.31
C PHE A 73 3.77 58.79 -102.81
N ASP A 74 3.51 57.57 -102.33
CA ASP A 74 3.33 57.22 -100.92
C ASP A 74 4.37 56.21 -100.43
N ALA A 75 5.53 56.74 -100.03
CA ALA A 75 6.65 56.04 -99.40
C ALA A 75 6.33 55.08 -98.23
N SER A 76 5.08 55.05 -97.76
CA SER A 76 4.64 54.12 -96.71
C SER A 76 4.34 52.72 -97.26
N ASP A 77 4.03 52.57 -98.54
CA ASP A 77 3.66 51.28 -99.12
C ASP A 77 4.85 50.32 -99.28
N ALA A 78 6.08 50.82 -99.42
CA ALA A 78 7.31 50.02 -99.31
C ALA A 78 7.45 49.24 -97.99
N LEU A 79 6.84 49.72 -96.90
CA LEU A 79 6.88 49.10 -95.57
C LEU A 79 5.68 48.20 -95.29
N LEU A 80 4.70 48.13 -96.19
CA LEU A 80 3.56 47.23 -96.05
C LEU A 80 3.93 45.84 -96.55
N ASP A 81 3.41 44.83 -95.86
CA ASP A 81 3.28 43.46 -96.35
C ASP A 81 1.83 43.30 -96.84
N SER A 82 1.67 43.33 -98.17
CA SER A 82 0.35 43.53 -98.78
C SER A 82 -0.44 42.24 -98.94
N ASP A 83 0.25 41.12 -99.07
CA ASP A 83 -0.27 39.76 -99.19
C ASP A 83 -0.15 38.92 -97.90
N GLN A 84 0.48 39.46 -96.86
CA GLN A 84 0.58 38.88 -95.50
C GLN A 84 1.28 37.52 -95.50
N ASP A 85 2.37 37.44 -96.24
CA ASP A 85 3.16 36.22 -96.43
C ASP A 85 4.41 36.18 -95.52
N GLY A 86 4.56 37.18 -94.64
CA GLY A 86 5.54 37.16 -93.57
C GLY A 86 5.48 35.89 -92.71
N HIS A 87 6.58 35.59 -92.02
CA HIS A 87 6.71 34.39 -91.18
C HIS A 87 6.58 34.74 -89.70
N ASP A 88 5.56 34.17 -89.03
CA ASP A 88 5.38 34.27 -87.58
C ASP A 88 6.47 33.46 -86.86
N ARG A 89 7.55 34.14 -86.47
CA ARG A 89 8.74 33.52 -85.88
C ARG A 89 8.52 33.13 -84.43
N ASN A 90 7.61 33.81 -83.75
CA ASN A 90 7.34 33.59 -82.34
C ASN A 90 6.11 32.68 -82.11
N ARG A 91 5.44 32.24 -83.18
CA ARG A 91 4.31 31.31 -83.21
C ARG A 91 3.12 31.77 -82.34
N ASN A 92 2.91 33.08 -82.21
CA ASN A 92 1.79 33.63 -81.43
C ASN A 92 0.47 33.73 -82.23
N GLY A 93 0.52 33.41 -83.53
CA GLY A 93 -0.60 33.42 -84.47
C GLY A 93 -0.88 34.79 -85.10
N ILE A 94 0.01 35.78 -84.94
CA ILE A 94 -0.14 37.15 -85.44
C ILE A 94 1.21 37.65 -85.98
N LEU A 95 1.25 38.07 -87.24
CA LEU A 95 2.43 38.70 -87.82
C LEU A 95 2.66 40.11 -87.23
N GLU A 96 3.83 40.31 -86.63
CA GLU A 96 4.29 41.60 -86.14
C GLU A 96 5.05 42.38 -87.24
N GLU A 97 5.20 43.70 -87.08
CA GLU A 97 5.90 44.55 -88.09
C GLU A 97 7.34 44.09 -88.40
N GLU A 98 7.97 43.33 -87.49
CA GLU A 98 9.33 42.77 -87.64
C GLU A 98 9.35 41.41 -88.37
N GLU A 99 8.17 40.83 -88.62
CA GLU A 99 7.93 39.52 -89.26
C GLU A 99 7.35 39.66 -90.68
N PHE A 100 6.93 40.86 -91.05
CA PHE A 100 6.45 41.22 -92.38
C PHE A 100 7.52 41.00 -93.45
N PHE A 101 7.10 40.39 -94.57
CA PHE A 101 7.87 40.43 -95.81
C PHE A 101 7.36 41.60 -96.65
N THR A 102 8.00 42.76 -96.47
CA THR A 102 7.44 44.00 -97.02
C THR A 102 7.61 44.09 -98.54
N ASN A 103 6.78 44.89 -99.19
CA ASN A 103 6.88 45.19 -100.63
C ASN A 103 8.31 45.64 -101.06
N LEU A 104 9.06 46.31 -100.17
CA LEU A 104 10.48 46.61 -100.43
C LEU A 104 11.38 45.37 -100.39
N MET A 105 11.18 44.46 -99.45
CA MET A 105 11.94 43.20 -99.36
C MET A 105 11.68 42.31 -100.57
N GLU A 106 10.40 42.17 -100.92
CA GLU A 106 9.86 41.59 -102.15
C GLU A 106 10.58 42.09 -103.42
N PHE A 107 10.74 43.42 -103.54
CA PHE A 107 11.47 44.01 -104.66
C PHE A 107 12.99 43.76 -104.58
N GLU A 108 13.58 43.89 -103.40
CA GLU A 108 15.03 43.83 -103.19
C GLU A 108 15.61 42.41 -103.34
N ILE A 109 14.79 41.36 -103.15
CA ILE A 109 15.21 39.95 -103.29
C ILE A 109 15.78 39.65 -104.67
N ARG A 110 15.40 40.41 -105.71
CA ARG A 110 15.97 40.34 -107.06
C ARG A 110 17.47 40.55 -107.11
N ASN A 111 18.05 41.26 -106.13
CA ASN A 111 19.49 41.44 -106.04
C ASN A 111 20.21 40.13 -105.67
N LEU A 112 19.50 39.20 -105.02
CA LEU A 112 19.97 37.89 -104.61
C LEU A 112 19.64 36.81 -105.66
N LEU A 113 18.37 36.74 -106.09
CA LEU A 113 17.84 35.66 -106.94
C LEU A 113 17.77 36.01 -108.44
N GLY A 114 18.01 37.29 -108.79
CA GLY A 114 17.96 37.79 -110.16
C GLY A 114 16.56 38.19 -110.64
N ASN A 115 15.51 37.95 -109.84
CA ASN A 115 14.13 38.40 -110.07
C ASN A 115 13.43 38.70 -108.72
N SER A 116 12.42 39.59 -108.72
CA SER A 116 11.63 39.90 -107.51
C SER A 116 10.50 38.90 -107.33
N THR A 117 10.02 38.74 -106.10
CA THR A 117 8.73 38.11 -105.79
C THR A 117 7.58 39.08 -106.11
N ASN A 118 6.33 38.60 -105.98
CA ASN A 118 5.12 39.34 -106.34
C ASN A 118 4.41 39.84 -105.07
N PRO A 119 4.38 41.16 -104.81
CA PRO A 119 3.98 41.73 -103.51
C PRO A 119 2.47 41.72 -103.28
N THR A 120 1.74 40.93 -104.07
CA THR A 120 0.30 40.78 -103.99
C THR A 120 -0.11 39.31 -104.07
N ASN A 121 0.85 38.41 -104.03
CA ASN A 121 0.70 36.97 -104.13
C ASN A 121 1.72 36.29 -103.23
N SER A 122 1.24 35.79 -102.09
CA SER A 122 2.04 35.23 -101.01
C SER A 122 2.91 34.01 -101.35
N ASP A 123 2.80 33.47 -102.56
CA ASP A 123 3.48 32.26 -103.05
C ASP A 123 3.73 32.46 -104.55
N SER A 124 4.88 33.01 -104.89
CA SER A 124 5.23 33.53 -106.21
C SER A 124 5.46 32.44 -107.26
N ASP A 125 5.86 31.24 -106.86
CA ASP A 125 6.09 30.10 -107.76
C ASP A 125 5.00 29.03 -107.74
N GLY A 126 4.12 29.06 -106.74
CA GLY A 126 2.92 28.25 -106.62
C GLY A 126 3.16 26.85 -106.07
N ASP A 127 4.24 26.64 -105.32
CA ASP A 127 4.60 25.33 -104.76
C ASP A 127 3.93 25.03 -103.40
N GLY A 128 3.28 26.04 -102.81
CA GLY A 128 2.51 25.93 -101.57
C GLY A 128 3.21 26.47 -100.33
N MET A 129 4.46 26.91 -100.44
CA MET A 129 5.18 27.62 -99.38
C MET A 129 5.09 29.14 -99.58
N PRO A 130 4.95 29.97 -98.51
CA PRO A 130 4.92 31.41 -98.67
C PRO A 130 6.28 32.05 -98.92
N ASP A 131 6.37 33.09 -99.75
CA ASP A 131 7.65 33.72 -100.14
C ASP A 131 8.42 34.21 -98.90
N GLY A 132 7.73 34.85 -97.95
CA GLY A 132 8.32 35.30 -96.68
C GLY A 132 8.81 34.17 -95.76
N TRP A 133 8.19 32.99 -95.80
CA TRP A 133 8.63 31.79 -95.06
C TRP A 133 9.87 31.18 -95.70
N GLU A 134 9.86 31.03 -97.02
CA GLU A 134 10.97 30.49 -97.79
C GLU A 134 12.22 31.37 -97.65
N VAL A 135 12.07 32.69 -97.77
CA VAL A 135 13.18 33.63 -97.59
C VAL A 135 13.75 33.55 -96.18
N TYR A 136 12.91 33.34 -95.16
CA TYR A 136 13.37 33.17 -93.78
C TYR A 136 14.25 31.93 -93.60
N TYR A 137 13.86 30.80 -94.19
CA TYR A 137 14.63 29.55 -94.18
C TYR A 137 15.67 29.44 -95.30
N ASN A 138 15.88 30.52 -96.07
CA ASN A 138 16.85 30.60 -97.16
C ASN A 138 16.58 29.58 -98.30
N LEU A 139 15.30 29.29 -98.51
CA LEU A 139 14.72 28.59 -99.66
C LEU A 139 14.45 29.60 -100.79
N ASN A 140 14.03 29.12 -101.96
CA ASN A 140 13.93 29.88 -103.19
C ASN A 140 12.47 30.16 -103.59
N PRO A 141 11.92 31.33 -103.26
CA PRO A 141 10.50 31.71 -103.48
C PRO A 141 10.12 31.99 -104.95
N ILE A 142 10.89 31.49 -105.90
CA ILE A 142 10.70 31.73 -107.35
C ILE A 142 10.82 30.42 -108.14
N GLY A 143 11.18 29.30 -107.50
CA GLY A 143 11.30 28.01 -108.17
C GLY A 143 10.85 26.84 -107.32
N ASP A 144 9.78 26.20 -107.77
CA ASP A 144 9.01 25.07 -107.24
C ASP A 144 9.71 23.75 -106.86
N TYR A 145 11.04 23.70 -106.75
CA TYR A 145 11.77 22.43 -106.59
C TYR A 145 12.15 22.10 -105.14
N ASP A 146 12.15 23.07 -104.25
CA ASP A 146 12.51 22.93 -102.85
C ASP A 146 11.32 22.50 -101.97
N ALA A 147 10.06 22.73 -102.36
CA ALA A 147 8.90 22.15 -101.67
C ALA A 147 8.96 20.62 -101.53
N ASP A 148 9.41 19.90 -102.58
CA ASP A 148 9.55 18.42 -102.60
C ASP A 148 10.88 17.91 -102.00
N SER A 149 11.74 18.82 -101.53
CA SER A 149 13.03 18.47 -100.93
C SER A 149 12.87 18.20 -99.43
N ASP A 150 13.74 17.34 -98.92
CA ASP A 150 13.83 16.93 -97.51
C ASP A 150 15.26 17.25 -97.11
N GLU A 151 15.44 18.38 -96.44
CA GLU A 151 16.76 19.00 -96.24
C GLU A 151 17.48 18.46 -94.99
N ASP A 152 16.75 18.02 -93.96
CA ASP A 152 17.31 17.44 -92.74
C ASP A 152 17.20 15.91 -92.65
N ASN A 153 16.49 15.26 -93.58
CA ASN A 153 16.37 13.81 -93.75
C ASN A 153 15.75 13.11 -92.53
N ASP A 154 14.67 13.68 -92.00
CA ASP A 154 13.91 13.20 -90.84
C ASP A 154 12.75 12.23 -91.19
N GLY A 155 12.61 11.86 -92.47
CA GLY A 155 11.68 10.83 -92.90
C GLY A 155 11.86 9.46 -92.21
N TYR A 156 10.77 8.71 -92.07
CA TYR A 156 10.71 7.44 -91.33
C TYR A 156 10.50 6.22 -92.24
N ASP A 157 11.37 5.20 -92.11
CA ASP A 157 11.30 3.92 -92.84
C ASP A 157 10.22 2.99 -92.26
N ALA A 158 8.96 3.35 -92.45
CA ALA A 158 7.80 2.63 -91.94
C ALA A 158 7.73 1.14 -92.37
N ASN A 159 8.38 0.79 -93.49
CA ASN A 159 8.38 -0.59 -93.99
C ASN A 159 9.67 -1.37 -93.67
N ARG A 160 10.60 -0.74 -92.93
CA ARG A 160 11.85 -1.31 -92.41
C ARG A 160 12.70 -2.00 -93.47
N ASN A 161 12.73 -1.47 -94.70
CA ASN A 161 13.54 -2.03 -95.79
C ASN A 161 14.93 -1.40 -95.93
N SER A 162 15.28 -0.49 -95.01
CA SER A 162 16.50 0.31 -94.96
C SER A 162 16.63 1.39 -96.05
N ASP A 163 15.55 1.75 -96.74
CA ASP A 163 15.51 2.77 -97.80
C ASP A 163 14.27 3.68 -97.64
N ILE A 164 14.47 4.98 -97.36
CA ILE A 164 13.39 5.99 -97.33
C ILE A 164 12.85 6.23 -98.75
N SER A 165 11.66 5.72 -99.04
CA SER A 165 10.97 5.95 -100.31
C SER A 165 10.40 7.37 -100.39
N PRO A 166 10.02 7.89 -101.59
CA PRO A 166 9.42 9.22 -101.70
C PRO A 166 8.14 9.45 -100.88
N ASN A 167 7.47 8.38 -100.43
CA ASN A 167 6.28 8.47 -99.59
C ASN A 167 6.60 8.37 -98.09
N GLU A 168 7.87 8.21 -97.73
CA GLU A 168 8.41 8.10 -96.37
C GLU A 168 9.31 9.28 -96.00
N ARG A 169 9.44 10.25 -96.93
CA ARG A 169 10.13 11.51 -96.68
C ARG A 169 9.17 12.46 -95.97
N HIS A 170 9.74 13.34 -95.17
CA HIS A 170 9.05 14.52 -94.70
C HIS A 170 9.64 15.71 -95.46
N THR A 171 8.85 16.31 -96.32
CA THR A 171 9.28 17.37 -97.25
C THR A 171 9.16 18.76 -96.63
N ASN A 172 9.90 19.73 -97.15
CA ASN A 172 9.84 21.13 -96.68
C ASN A 172 8.40 21.70 -96.68
N LEU A 173 7.56 21.29 -97.65
CA LEU A 173 6.14 21.66 -97.66
C LEU A 173 5.37 21.01 -96.49
N GLU A 174 5.65 19.75 -96.19
CA GLU A 174 5.04 19.04 -95.06
C GLU A 174 5.49 19.65 -93.73
N GLU A 175 6.72 20.13 -93.64
CA GLU A 175 7.21 20.84 -92.45
C GLU A 175 6.55 22.20 -92.27
N TYR A 176 6.37 22.95 -93.36
CA TYR A 176 5.58 24.18 -93.31
C TYR A 176 4.15 23.91 -92.80
N LEU A 177 3.52 22.82 -93.27
CA LEU A 177 2.19 22.42 -92.82
C LEU A 177 2.15 21.92 -91.37
N ALA A 178 3.22 21.28 -90.90
CA ALA A 178 3.39 20.83 -89.52
C ALA A 178 3.82 21.96 -88.56
N GLY A 179 4.29 23.09 -89.10
CA GLY A 179 4.85 24.18 -88.31
C GLY A 179 6.25 23.88 -87.75
N THR A 180 6.94 22.93 -88.36
CA THR A 180 8.31 22.49 -88.06
C THR A 180 9.31 23.25 -88.94
N SER A 181 10.61 22.96 -88.81
CA SER A 181 11.67 23.73 -89.48
C SER A 181 12.46 22.84 -90.44
N PRO A 182 12.64 23.24 -91.72
CA PRO A 182 13.31 22.46 -92.78
C PRO A 182 14.81 22.24 -92.66
N TRP A 183 15.34 22.46 -91.47
CA TRP A 183 16.74 22.25 -91.16
C TRP A 183 16.90 21.61 -89.78
N GLN A 184 15.79 21.18 -89.17
CA GLN A 184 15.71 20.66 -87.81
C GLN A 184 15.02 19.32 -87.84
N PHE A 185 15.84 18.27 -87.83
CA PHE A 185 15.40 16.88 -87.73
C PHE A 185 14.41 16.59 -86.58
N ASP A 186 14.42 17.43 -85.54
CA ASP A 186 13.58 17.36 -84.34
C ASP A 186 13.31 18.81 -83.92
N SER A 187 12.07 19.26 -84.13
CA SER A 187 11.67 20.66 -84.00
C SER A 187 11.38 21.10 -82.56
N ASP A 188 10.95 20.19 -81.69
CA ASP A 188 10.64 20.50 -80.29
C ASP A 188 11.71 20.04 -79.28
N GLY A 189 12.69 19.25 -79.76
CA GLY A 189 13.87 18.82 -79.04
C GLY A 189 13.65 17.62 -78.12
N ASP A 190 12.61 16.82 -78.33
CA ASP A 190 12.27 15.66 -77.50
C ASP A 190 12.95 14.34 -77.93
N ARG A 191 13.73 14.40 -79.01
CA ARG A 191 14.55 13.35 -79.64
C ARG A 191 13.80 12.43 -80.60
N MET A 192 12.51 12.65 -80.82
CA MET A 192 11.77 11.99 -81.89
C MET A 192 11.87 12.86 -83.15
N PRO A 193 12.05 12.27 -84.35
CA PRO A 193 12.05 13.04 -85.59
C PRO A 193 10.65 13.50 -85.98
N ASP A 194 10.53 14.71 -86.54
CA ASP A 194 9.24 15.29 -86.91
C ASP A 194 8.47 14.36 -87.88
N GLY A 195 9.16 13.77 -88.85
CA GLY A 195 8.62 12.77 -89.77
C GLY A 195 8.14 11.46 -89.13
N TRP A 196 8.76 10.99 -88.04
CA TRP A 196 8.33 9.80 -87.30
C TRP A 196 7.07 10.08 -86.49
N GLU A 197 7.05 11.23 -85.80
CA GLU A 197 5.92 11.67 -85.00
C GLU A 197 4.67 11.85 -85.86
N LEU A 198 4.79 12.53 -86.99
CA LEU A 198 3.68 12.72 -87.92
C LEU A 198 3.18 11.40 -88.54
N PHE A 199 4.05 10.42 -88.75
CA PHE A 199 3.65 9.11 -89.25
C PHE A 199 2.70 8.39 -88.28
N TYR A 200 3.01 8.44 -86.98
CA TYR A 200 2.15 7.86 -85.93
C TYR A 200 1.07 8.84 -85.41
N GLY A 201 1.07 10.09 -85.87
CA GLY A 201 0.08 11.10 -85.50
C GLY A 201 0.34 11.78 -84.14
N LEU A 202 1.59 11.76 -83.69
CA LEU A 202 2.14 12.54 -82.58
C LEU A 202 2.39 14.00 -83.03
N ASN A 203 2.75 14.87 -82.09
CA ASN A 203 2.83 16.32 -82.28
C ASN A 203 4.29 16.83 -82.26
N PRO A 204 4.91 17.05 -83.44
CA PRO A 204 6.33 17.39 -83.58
C PRO A 204 6.71 18.82 -83.14
N THR A 205 5.79 19.52 -82.48
CA THR A 205 5.99 20.88 -81.97
C THR A 205 5.81 20.97 -80.46
N SER A 206 5.60 19.83 -79.79
CA SER A 206 5.22 19.75 -78.40
C SER A 206 5.82 18.52 -77.72
N SER A 207 7.02 18.70 -77.16
CA SER A 207 7.85 17.72 -76.45
C SER A 207 7.21 16.93 -75.28
N SER A 208 5.93 17.14 -75.01
CA SER A 208 5.17 16.51 -73.93
C SER A 208 4.73 15.09 -74.28
N ASP A 209 4.48 14.80 -75.55
CA ASP A 209 3.97 13.51 -76.01
C ASP A 209 5.04 12.44 -76.14
N ALA A 210 6.31 12.78 -76.27
CA ALA A 210 7.42 11.86 -75.95
C ALA A 210 7.24 11.16 -74.58
N TRP A 211 6.63 11.82 -73.60
CA TRP A 211 6.48 11.34 -72.22
C TRP A 211 5.10 10.74 -71.93
N PHE A 212 4.29 10.47 -72.96
CA PHE A 212 3.09 9.65 -72.84
C PHE A 212 3.41 8.21 -73.18
N ASP A 213 2.80 7.31 -72.42
CA ASP A 213 2.66 5.89 -72.74
C ASP A 213 1.26 5.75 -73.33
N SER A 214 1.21 5.63 -74.65
CA SER A 214 -0.02 5.87 -75.43
C SER A 214 -0.91 4.64 -75.55
N ASP A 215 -0.33 3.45 -75.46
CA ASP A 215 -1.00 2.15 -75.50
C ASP A 215 -0.97 1.41 -74.15
N SER A 216 -0.28 1.95 -73.15
CA SER A 216 -0.28 1.47 -71.75
C SER A 216 0.27 0.06 -71.62
N ASP A 217 1.39 -0.20 -72.27
CA ASP A 217 2.04 -1.51 -72.39
C ASP A 217 3.27 -1.69 -71.46
N GLY A 218 3.50 -0.73 -70.57
CA GLY A 218 4.46 -0.84 -69.47
C GLY A 218 4.20 -2.02 -68.52
N TRP A 219 5.23 -2.39 -67.74
CA TRP A 219 5.15 -3.49 -66.79
C TRP A 219 5.02 -2.98 -65.35
N ASP A 220 3.90 -3.33 -64.73
CA ASP A 220 3.61 -3.11 -63.32
C ASP A 220 4.44 -4.09 -62.48
N SER A 221 5.54 -3.60 -61.92
CA SER A 221 6.56 -4.41 -61.27
C SER A 221 6.26 -4.71 -59.80
N ASP A 222 5.39 -3.91 -59.17
CA ASP A 222 4.90 -4.11 -57.81
C ASP A 222 3.45 -4.58 -57.74
N TYR A 223 2.81 -4.76 -58.90
CA TYR A 223 1.47 -5.31 -59.10
C TYR A 223 0.38 -4.53 -58.36
N ASP A 224 0.57 -3.22 -58.18
CA ASP A 224 -0.38 -2.34 -57.49
C ASP A 224 -1.55 -1.87 -58.39
N GLY A 225 -1.45 -2.15 -59.69
CA GLY A 225 -2.44 -1.83 -60.72
C GLY A 225 -2.31 -0.42 -61.31
N GLU A 226 -1.29 0.35 -60.94
CA GLU A 226 -0.99 1.69 -61.45
C GLU A 226 0.44 1.82 -61.96
N LEU A 227 0.64 1.90 -63.29
CA LEU A 227 1.97 2.18 -63.86
C LEU A 227 2.52 3.54 -63.39
N ILE A 228 3.53 3.50 -62.51
CA ILE A 228 4.28 4.69 -62.11
C ILE A 228 5.17 5.15 -63.27
N TYR A 229 5.78 6.34 -63.12
CA TYR A 229 6.56 6.94 -64.22
C TYR A 229 7.70 6.02 -64.69
N GLU A 230 8.31 5.25 -63.78
CA GLU A 230 9.38 4.31 -64.06
C GLU A 230 8.93 3.00 -64.73
N GLU A 231 7.65 2.64 -64.63
CA GLU A 231 7.06 1.40 -65.16
C GLU A 231 6.42 1.58 -66.54
N ARG A 232 6.21 2.83 -66.94
CA ARG A 232 5.66 3.18 -68.24
C ARG A 232 6.68 2.99 -69.34
N TYR A 233 6.19 2.52 -70.48
CA TYR A 233 6.96 2.46 -71.70
C TYR A 233 6.53 3.63 -72.59
N PHE A 234 7.36 4.67 -72.63
CA PHE A 234 6.98 5.94 -73.26
C PHE A 234 7.20 5.91 -74.78
N ASN A 235 6.45 6.72 -75.52
CA ASN A 235 6.58 6.89 -76.97
C ASN A 235 8.04 7.11 -77.44
N TYR A 236 8.86 7.84 -76.66
CA TYR A 236 10.27 8.04 -77.01
C TYR A 236 11.10 6.75 -76.91
N MET A 237 10.78 5.85 -75.96
CA MET A 237 11.42 4.54 -75.81
C MET A 237 11.07 3.66 -76.99
N GLU A 238 9.84 3.75 -77.47
CA GLU A 238 9.36 3.03 -78.64
C GLU A 238 10.07 3.45 -79.91
N TYR A 239 10.28 4.75 -80.10
CA TYR A 239 11.14 5.24 -81.18
C TYR A 239 12.55 4.63 -81.12
N PHE A 240 13.16 4.52 -79.93
CA PHE A 240 14.49 3.93 -79.79
C PHE A 240 14.54 2.42 -80.07
N ASN A 241 13.45 1.70 -79.79
CA ASN A 241 13.33 0.27 -80.03
C ASN A 241 12.61 -0.08 -81.35
N ASP A 242 12.25 0.94 -82.14
CA ASP A 242 11.50 0.81 -83.40
C ASP A 242 10.15 0.07 -83.23
N THR A 243 9.50 0.23 -82.06
CA THR A 243 8.16 -0.31 -81.78
C THR A 243 7.06 0.68 -82.14
N ASN A 244 5.80 0.26 -82.10
CA ASN A 244 4.67 1.06 -82.55
C ASN A 244 3.94 1.70 -81.36
N PRO A 245 3.97 3.04 -81.23
CA PRO A 245 3.45 3.77 -80.08
C PRO A 245 1.95 3.82 -79.88
N LEU A 246 1.22 2.95 -80.56
CA LEU A 246 -0.23 2.85 -80.49
C LEU A 246 -0.67 1.39 -80.37
N VAL A 247 0.28 0.44 -80.27
CA VAL A 247 0.03 -0.99 -80.29
C VAL A 247 0.98 -1.66 -79.31
N SER A 248 0.40 -2.11 -78.19
CA SER A 248 1.13 -2.71 -77.06
C SER A 248 1.99 -3.94 -77.38
N ASP A 249 1.84 -4.55 -78.55
CA ASP A 249 2.51 -5.79 -78.97
C ASP A 249 2.80 -5.62 -80.47
N THR A 250 3.98 -5.11 -80.79
CA THR A 250 4.36 -4.67 -82.14
C THR A 250 4.48 -5.86 -83.09
N ASP A 251 4.95 -7.00 -82.62
CA ASP A 251 5.26 -8.16 -83.45
C ASP A 251 4.17 -9.24 -83.44
N GLY A 252 3.21 -9.12 -82.54
CA GLY A 252 1.97 -9.89 -82.45
C GLY A 252 2.15 -11.25 -81.77
N ASP A 253 3.12 -11.37 -80.87
CA ASP A 253 3.53 -12.63 -80.28
C ASP A 253 2.96 -12.91 -78.88
N THR A 254 2.10 -12.00 -78.41
CA THR A 254 1.34 -11.97 -77.15
C THR A 254 2.04 -11.37 -75.95
N MET A 255 3.34 -11.05 -76.04
CA MET A 255 4.07 -10.30 -75.01
C MET A 255 4.05 -8.81 -75.36
N PRO A 256 3.87 -7.89 -74.39
CA PRO A 256 3.90 -6.46 -74.67
C PRO A 256 5.32 -5.92 -74.87
N ASP A 257 5.48 -4.93 -75.73
CA ASP A 257 6.80 -4.36 -76.08
C ASP A 257 7.53 -3.84 -74.83
N GLY A 258 6.81 -3.14 -73.94
CA GLY A 258 7.33 -2.66 -72.66
C GLY A 258 7.87 -3.76 -71.74
N TRP A 259 7.17 -4.89 -71.62
CA TRP A 259 7.61 -6.04 -70.81
C TRP A 259 8.85 -6.70 -71.42
N GLU A 260 8.84 -6.94 -72.73
CA GLU A 260 9.95 -7.54 -73.44
C GLU A 260 11.24 -6.73 -73.31
N VAL A 261 11.16 -5.41 -73.48
CA VAL A 261 12.32 -4.53 -73.36
C VAL A 261 12.88 -4.51 -71.94
N ILE A 262 12.02 -4.51 -70.92
CA ILE A 262 12.44 -4.58 -69.51
C ILE A 262 13.24 -5.85 -69.25
N PHE A 263 12.81 -6.98 -69.80
CA PHE A 263 13.49 -8.26 -69.66
C PHE A 263 14.49 -8.56 -70.80
N GLU A 264 14.94 -7.56 -71.56
CA GLU A 264 15.91 -7.71 -72.66
C GLU A 264 15.55 -8.79 -73.70
N LEU A 265 14.26 -8.95 -74.00
CA LEU A 265 13.71 -9.70 -75.12
C LEU A 265 13.58 -8.79 -76.36
N ASP A 266 13.26 -9.36 -77.52
CA ASP A 266 13.28 -8.66 -78.81
C ASP A 266 11.85 -8.37 -79.29
N PRO A 267 11.28 -7.17 -79.04
CA PRO A 267 9.86 -6.84 -79.30
C PRO A 267 9.48 -6.76 -80.78
N LEU A 268 10.41 -7.11 -81.67
CA LEU A 268 10.23 -7.14 -83.11
C LEU A 268 10.32 -8.58 -83.67
N ARG A 269 10.50 -9.58 -82.81
CA ARG A 269 10.84 -10.95 -83.18
C ARG A 269 9.89 -11.97 -82.51
N PRO A 270 8.80 -12.38 -83.21
CA PRO A 270 7.70 -13.15 -82.61
C PRO A 270 7.98 -14.60 -82.17
N SER A 271 9.23 -15.02 -82.25
CA SER A 271 9.67 -16.38 -81.96
C SER A 271 10.36 -16.52 -80.62
N ASP A 272 10.65 -15.41 -79.95
CA ASP A 272 11.33 -15.40 -78.66
C ASP A 272 10.38 -15.59 -77.47
N ASN A 273 9.07 -15.42 -77.65
CA ASN A 273 8.06 -16.00 -76.77
C ASN A 273 8.23 -17.50 -76.47
N PHE A 274 8.86 -18.27 -77.37
CA PHE A 274 9.19 -19.69 -77.18
C PHE A 274 10.66 -19.94 -76.76
N GLU A 275 11.44 -18.88 -76.59
CA GLU A 275 12.75 -18.97 -75.94
C GLU A 275 12.57 -19.08 -74.42
N ASP A 276 13.63 -19.52 -73.77
CA ASP A 276 13.75 -19.78 -72.33
C ASP A 276 15.06 -19.07 -71.92
N LYS A 277 14.93 -17.95 -71.23
CA LYS A 277 15.99 -16.94 -71.09
C LYS A 277 16.96 -17.36 -69.97
N GLU A 278 16.40 -17.77 -68.85
CA GLU A 278 16.97 -18.30 -67.62
C GLU A 278 17.45 -19.76 -67.74
N ASN A 279 16.97 -20.52 -68.72
CA ASN A 279 17.26 -21.95 -68.96
C ASN A 279 16.77 -22.88 -67.83
N ASP A 280 15.66 -22.55 -67.19
CA ASP A 280 15.00 -23.37 -66.16
C ASP A 280 14.00 -24.37 -66.77
N GLY A 281 13.56 -24.11 -68.01
CA GLY A 281 12.63 -24.93 -68.77
C GLY A 281 11.24 -24.31 -68.93
N LEU A 282 10.93 -23.19 -68.28
CA LEU A 282 9.77 -22.36 -68.60
C LEU A 282 10.11 -21.46 -69.79
N VAL A 283 9.12 -21.15 -70.63
CA VAL A 283 9.34 -20.31 -71.82
C VAL A 283 8.71 -18.94 -71.57
N ASN A 284 9.26 -17.90 -72.19
CA ASN A 284 8.88 -16.50 -71.95
C ASN A 284 7.37 -16.23 -72.05
N VAL A 285 6.63 -16.93 -72.92
CA VAL A 285 5.17 -16.77 -73.02
C VAL A 285 4.39 -17.29 -71.80
N TYR A 286 4.92 -18.32 -71.13
CA TYR A 286 4.35 -18.82 -69.89
C TYR A 286 4.79 -17.94 -68.74
N GLU A 287 6.04 -17.53 -68.69
CA GLU A 287 6.54 -16.50 -67.77
C GLU A 287 5.66 -15.23 -67.79
N TYR A 288 5.36 -14.71 -68.99
CA TYR A 288 4.46 -13.56 -69.12
C TYR A 288 3.03 -13.85 -68.64
N ASN A 289 2.53 -15.07 -68.84
CA ASN A 289 1.16 -15.44 -68.53
C ASN A 289 1.00 -16.93 -68.15
N ASN A 290 1.20 -17.22 -66.87
CA ASN A 290 1.10 -18.53 -66.25
C ASN A 290 -0.33 -19.10 -66.28
N SER A 291 -1.37 -18.26 -66.48
CA SER A 291 -2.75 -18.75 -66.67
C SER A 291 -2.92 -19.62 -67.92
N LEU A 292 -1.96 -19.56 -68.85
CA LEU A 292 -1.89 -20.44 -70.02
C LEU A 292 -1.49 -21.88 -69.66
N VAL A 293 -0.92 -22.11 -68.47
CA VAL A 293 -0.55 -23.42 -67.94
C VAL A 293 -1.75 -24.07 -67.25
N LEU A 294 -2.25 -25.18 -67.82
CA LEU A 294 -3.47 -25.87 -67.37
C LEU A 294 -3.17 -27.16 -66.57
N THR A 295 -2.26 -27.07 -65.60
CA THR A 295 -1.88 -28.17 -64.69
C THR A 295 -2.81 -28.28 -63.48
N GLY A 296 -3.45 -27.16 -63.10
CA GLY A 296 -4.29 -27.06 -61.92
C GLY A 296 -3.56 -26.52 -60.69
N TRP A 297 -2.45 -25.79 -60.90
CA TRP A 297 -1.80 -24.95 -59.88
C TRP A 297 -2.80 -23.96 -59.27
N LEU A 298 -2.57 -23.60 -58.02
CA LEU A 298 -3.44 -22.70 -57.26
C LEU A 298 -2.91 -21.27 -57.38
N ASP A 299 -3.73 -20.38 -57.93
CA ASP A 299 -3.47 -18.94 -57.97
C ASP A 299 -4.00 -18.28 -56.70
N ARG A 300 -3.14 -17.52 -56.00
CA ARG A 300 -3.42 -16.90 -54.70
C ARG A 300 -3.57 -15.40 -54.80
N ASP A 301 -2.67 -14.73 -55.50
CA ASP A 301 -2.59 -13.27 -55.55
C ASP A 301 -3.26 -12.65 -56.80
N GLY A 302 -3.63 -13.47 -57.80
CA GLY A 302 -4.21 -13.04 -59.06
C GLY A 302 -3.18 -12.48 -60.06
N ILE A 303 -1.90 -12.67 -59.80
CA ILE A 303 -0.77 -12.31 -60.64
C ILE A 303 -0.43 -13.54 -61.49
N PHE A 304 -0.31 -13.34 -62.79
CA PHE A 304 -0.02 -14.43 -63.73
C PHE A 304 1.33 -14.26 -64.42
N THR A 305 2.14 -13.30 -64.00
CA THR A 305 3.37 -12.93 -64.68
C THR A 305 4.55 -13.13 -63.75
N THR A 306 5.40 -14.11 -64.06
CA THR A 306 6.69 -14.35 -63.42
C THR A 306 7.83 -13.62 -64.17
N ARG A 307 9.05 -13.73 -63.65
CA ARG A 307 10.21 -12.99 -64.13
C ARG A 307 11.16 -13.88 -64.95
N PRO A 308 11.27 -13.68 -66.29
CA PRO A 308 12.00 -14.60 -67.17
C PRO A 308 13.52 -14.52 -67.01
N ASP A 309 14.03 -13.64 -66.14
CA ASP A 309 15.44 -13.49 -65.85
C ASP A 309 15.90 -14.21 -64.58
N ILE A 310 14.97 -14.80 -63.83
CA ILE A 310 15.21 -15.62 -62.63
C ILE A 310 14.39 -16.91 -62.73
N ALA A 311 14.77 -17.95 -61.98
CA ALA A 311 14.11 -19.26 -62.06
C ALA A 311 13.11 -19.49 -60.90
N ASP A 312 13.05 -18.57 -59.94
CA ASP A 312 12.30 -18.63 -58.68
C ASP A 312 11.88 -17.19 -58.41
N THR A 313 10.64 -16.85 -58.74
CA THR A 313 10.15 -15.47 -58.80
C THR A 313 9.86 -14.90 -57.42
N ASP A 314 9.28 -15.69 -56.51
CA ASP A 314 8.94 -15.26 -55.15
C ASP A 314 10.06 -15.54 -54.12
N GLY A 315 11.06 -16.32 -54.49
CA GLY A 315 12.28 -16.57 -53.73
C GLY A 315 12.12 -17.56 -52.59
N ASP A 316 11.14 -18.45 -52.65
CA ASP A 316 10.82 -19.42 -51.60
C ASP A 316 11.66 -20.71 -51.66
N GLY A 317 12.40 -20.90 -52.77
CA GLY A 317 13.28 -22.03 -53.02
C GLY A 317 12.72 -23.09 -53.99
N LEU A 318 11.49 -22.95 -54.47
CA LEU A 318 10.94 -23.67 -55.61
C LEU A 318 11.17 -22.87 -56.89
N THR A 319 11.35 -23.57 -58.01
CA THR A 319 11.42 -22.87 -59.30
C THR A 319 10.03 -22.73 -59.91
N ASP A 320 9.76 -21.65 -60.64
CA ASP A 320 8.44 -21.35 -61.23
C ASP A 320 7.88 -22.54 -62.03
N ILE A 321 8.75 -23.26 -62.76
CA ILE A 321 8.37 -24.50 -63.47
C ILE A 321 7.97 -25.66 -62.53
N ASP A 322 8.66 -25.87 -61.42
CA ASP A 322 8.35 -26.94 -60.47
C ASP A 322 7.05 -26.64 -59.71
N GLU A 323 6.79 -25.37 -59.42
CA GLU A 323 5.54 -24.92 -58.84
C GLU A 323 4.36 -25.16 -59.78
N LEU A 324 4.47 -24.69 -61.02
CA LEU A 324 3.39 -24.86 -62.00
C LEU A 324 3.14 -26.32 -62.37
N PHE A 325 4.17 -27.18 -62.41
CA PHE A 325 4.06 -28.55 -62.97
C PHE A 325 4.18 -29.69 -61.96
N ILE A 326 4.77 -29.48 -60.78
CA ILE A 326 5.04 -30.53 -59.77
C ILE A 326 4.26 -30.27 -58.48
N HIS A 327 4.47 -29.12 -57.85
CA HIS A 327 3.95 -28.80 -56.51
C HIS A 327 2.56 -28.15 -56.54
N LEU A 328 2.19 -27.56 -57.68
CA LEU A 328 0.90 -26.91 -57.94
C LEU A 328 0.67 -25.68 -57.06
N THR A 329 1.75 -24.97 -56.74
CA THR A 329 1.82 -23.72 -55.95
C THR A 329 1.80 -22.49 -56.86
N ASP A 330 1.71 -21.31 -56.26
CA ASP A 330 1.66 -20.00 -56.92
C ASP A 330 3.07 -19.40 -57.03
N PRO A 331 3.68 -19.33 -58.23
CA PRO A 331 5.08 -18.91 -58.37
C PRO A 331 5.35 -17.42 -58.10
N THR A 332 4.31 -16.63 -57.81
CA THR A 332 4.45 -15.24 -57.37
C THR A 332 4.11 -15.03 -55.89
N HIS A 333 3.75 -16.10 -55.18
CA HIS A 333 3.31 -16.04 -53.79
C HIS A 333 3.87 -17.21 -52.96
N ASN A 334 4.91 -16.90 -52.18
CA ASN A 334 5.75 -17.86 -51.46
C ASN A 334 5.07 -18.78 -50.43
N ASP A 335 3.79 -18.62 -50.12
CA ASP A 335 2.99 -19.42 -49.18
C ASP A 335 1.60 -19.61 -49.80
N THR A 336 1.43 -20.63 -50.63
CA THR A 336 0.24 -20.79 -51.47
C THR A 336 -1.05 -21.00 -50.66
N ASP A 337 -0.95 -21.60 -49.48
CA ASP A 337 -2.12 -21.95 -48.67
C ASP A 337 -2.41 -21.01 -47.47
N ASP A 338 -1.54 -20.02 -47.27
CA ASP A 338 -1.57 -18.99 -46.23
C ASP A 338 -1.52 -19.56 -44.79
N ASP A 339 -0.76 -20.62 -44.54
CA ASP A 339 -0.58 -21.16 -43.19
C ASP A 339 0.65 -20.61 -42.45
N GLY A 340 1.47 -19.83 -43.14
CA GLY A 340 2.64 -19.15 -42.61
C GLY A 340 3.97 -19.85 -42.88
N MET A 341 3.96 -21.02 -43.53
CA MET A 341 5.15 -21.73 -43.98
C MET A 341 5.35 -21.50 -45.49
N PRO A 342 6.58 -21.23 -45.96
CA PRO A 342 6.81 -21.10 -47.40
C PRO A 342 6.74 -22.44 -48.13
N ASP A 343 6.23 -22.45 -49.36
CA ASP A 343 5.99 -23.69 -50.11
C ASP A 343 7.28 -24.50 -50.29
N GLY A 344 8.40 -23.84 -50.60
CA GLY A 344 9.72 -24.46 -50.73
C GLY A 344 10.28 -25.04 -49.43
N TRP A 345 9.95 -24.45 -48.28
CA TRP A 345 10.31 -25.00 -46.98
C TRP A 345 9.51 -26.27 -46.70
N GLU A 346 8.20 -26.24 -46.94
CA GLU A 346 7.32 -27.39 -46.75
C GLU A 346 7.73 -28.58 -47.62
N VAL A 347 8.00 -28.33 -48.91
CA VAL A 347 8.47 -29.37 -49.84
C VAL A 347 9.78 -29.99 -49.37
N THR A 348 10.68 -29.20 -48.79
CA THR A 348 11.96 -29.69 -48.26
C THR A 348 11.78 -30.71 -47.13
N TYR A 349 10.73 -30.57 -46.32
CA TYR A 349 10.41 -31.43 -45.18
C TYR A 349 9.25 -32.44 -45.42
N ASP A 350 8.91 -32.67 -46.70
CA ASP A 350 7.81 -33.55 -47.12
C ASP A 350 6.43 -33.15 -46.52
N LEU A 351 6.20 -31.85 -46.31
CA LEU A 351 4.91 -31.24 -45.97
C LEU A 351 4.15 -30.85 -47.26
N ASN A 352 2.93 -30.34 -47.13
CA ASN A 352 1.99 -30.17 -48.23
C ASN A 352 1.62 -28.71 -48.48
N PRO A 353 2.29 -28.04 -49.45
CA PRO A 353 2.24 -26.58 -49.66
C PRO A 353 0.93 -26.04 -50.26
N ILE A 354 -0.12 -26.86 -50.29
CA ILE A 354 -1.43 -26.46 -50.82
C ILE A 354 -2.55 -26.79 -49.82
N SER A 355 -2.20 -27.09 -48.58
CA SER A 355 -3.11 -27.50 -47.52
C SER A 355 -2.58 -27.17 -46.11
N SER A 356 -2.99 -26.00 -45.60
CA SER A 356 -2.89 -25.47 -44.22
C SER A 356 -3.20 -26.36 -42.99
N LEU A 357 -3.48 -27.65 -43.16
CA LEU A 357 -3.76 -28.57 -42.07
C LEU A 357 -2.50 -29.04 -41.35
N ASP A 358 -1.40 -29.21 -42.06
CA ASP A 358 -0.14 -29.71 -41.52
C ASP A 358 0.68 -28.65 -40.78
N ALA A 359 0.48 -27.34 -40.99
CA ALA A 359 1.02 -26.30 -40.08
C ALA A 359 0.74 -26.57 -38.60
N ASN A 360 -0.44 -27.14 -38.27
CA ASN A 360 -0.85 -27.43 -36.89
C ASN A 360 -0.58 -28.88 -36.47
N GLU A 361 0.02 -29.69 -37.35
CA GLU A 361 0.52 -31.01 -36.99
C GLU A 361 1.89 -30.86 -36.31
N ASP A 362 2.25 -31.89 -35.55
CA ASP A 362 3.51 -32.03 -34.84
C ASP A 362 4.02 -33.38 -35.32
N ALA A 363 5.03 -33.34 -36.19
CA ALA A 363 5.36 -34.44 -37.08
C ALA A 363 6.39 -35.42 -36.49
N ASP A 364 7.14 -35.01 -35.48
CA ASP A 364 8.10 -35.82 -34.71
C ASP A 364 7.71 -36.05 -33.24
N ASP A 365 6.56 -35.51 -32.80
CA ASP A 365 5.98 -35.69 -31.47
C ASP A 365 6.92 -35.20 -30.34
N ASP A 366 7.58 -34.05 -30.53
CA ASP A 366 8.55 -33.46 -29.61
C ASP A 366 7.95 -32.44 -28.61
N GLY A 367 6.65 -32.15 -28.74
CA GLY A 367 5.91 -31.30 -27.80
C GLY A 367 6.01 -31.74 -26.34
N TRP A 368 5.94 -30.77 -25.41
CA TRP A 368 6.22 -30.96 -23.99
C TRP A 368 5.04 -30.67 -23.05
N ASP A 369 4.91 -31.50 -22.01
CA ASP A 369 3.83 -31.46 -21.01
C ASP A 369 4.08 -30.37 -19.96
N PHE A 370 3.88 -29.10 -20.32
CA PHE A 370 4.15 -27.96 -19.44
C PHE A 370 3.25 -27.93 -18.20
N ASP A 371 2.04 -28.49 -18.26
CA ASP A 371 1.13 -28.55 -17.10
C ASP A 371 1.28 -29.83 -16.25
N ARG A 372 2.16 -30.75 -16.68
CA ARG A 372 2.57 -31.98 -15.98
C ARG A 372 1.39 -32.92 -15.69
N ASN A 373 0.37 -32.92 -16.54
CA ASN A 373 -0.82 -33.76 -16.37
C ASN A 373 -0.69 -35.16 -17.00
N PHE A 374 0.47 -35.46 -17.61
CA PHE A 374 0.82 -36.66 -18.38
C PHE A 374 0.10 -36.81 -19.73
N ILE A 375 -0.43 -35.72 -20.30
CA ILE A 375 -1.16 -35.70 -21.56
C ILE A 375 -0.77 -34.44 -22.35
N ILE A 376 -0.02 -34.61 -23.44
CA ILE A 376 0.23 -33.54 -24.41
C ILE A 376 -1.09 -33.12 -25.07
N ALA A 377 -1.59 -31.95 -24.66
CA ALA A 377 -2.73 -31.29 -25.25
C ALA A 377 -2.35 -30.61 -26.58
N GLY A 378 -3.34 -30.20 -27.36
CA GLY A 378 -3.07 -29.51 -28.63
C GLY A 378 -2.32 -28.18 -28.49
N SER A 379 -2.29 -27.59 -27.30
CA SER A 379 -1.52 -26.37 -26.97
C SER A 379 -0.10 -26.66 -26.47
N GLU A 380 0.26 -27.93 -26.32
CA GLU A 380 1.55 -28.42 -25.80
C GLU A 380 2.35 -29.14 -26.90
N LYS A 381 1.81 -29.13 -28.12
CA LYS A 381 2.51 -29.57 -29.32
C LYS A 381 3.47 -28.48 -29.75
N PHE A 382 4.63 -28.87 -30.25
CA PHE A 382 5.44 -27.99 -31.07
C PHE A 382 5.09 -28.26 -32.53
N THR A 383 4.39 -27.31 -33.12
CA THR A 383 3.78 -27.49 -34.44
C THR A 383 4.78 -27.22 -35.55
N ASN A 384 4.54 -27.76 -36.75
CA ASN A 384 5.42 -27.51 -37.91
C ASN A 384 5.61 -26.01 -38.23
N LEU A 385 4.61 -25.17 -37.95
CA LEU A 385 4.76 -23.73 -38.08
C LEU A 385 5.69 -23.14 -37.00
N GLU A 386 5.61 -23.63 -35.76
CA GLU A 386 6.49 -23.21 -34.67
C GLU A 386 7.94 -23.65 -34.94
N GLU A 387 8.12 -24.83 -35.53
CA GLU A 387 9.39 -25.34 -36.03
C GLU A 387 10.01 -24.39 -37.07
N TYR A 388 9.24 -23.99 -38.09
CA TYR A 388 9.69 -23.02 -39.09
C TYR A 388 10.11 -21.68 -38.45
N LEU A 389 9.31 -21.17 -37.50
CA LEU A 389 9.60 -19.91 -36.82
C LEU A 389 10.86 -19.98 -35.92
N ASN A 390 11.18 -21.16 -35.39
CA ASN A 390 12.38 -21.41 -34.59
C ASN A 390 13.58 -21.93 -35.39
N SER A 391 13.44 -22.08 -36.72
CA SER A 391 14.48 -22.59 -37.62
C SER A 391 14.94 -24.01 -37.28
N THR A 392 14.04 -24.82 -36.73
CA THR A 392 14.24 -26.24 -36.39
C THR A 392 13.72 -27.15 -37.51
N ASN A 393 13.98 -28.45 -37.37
CA ASN A 393 13.62 -29.46 -38.35
C ASN A 393 12.37 -30.24 -37.89
N PRO A 394 11.20 -30.09 -38.54
CA PRO A 394 9.90 -30.63 -38.07
C PRO A 394 9.81 -32.17 -38.13
N ARG A 395 10.93 -32.84 -38.37
CA ARG A 395 11.07 -34.29 -38.46
C ARG A 395 12.12 -34.82 -37.50
N GLU A 396 12.80 -33.96 -36.75
CA GLU A 396 13.86 -34.28 -35.80
C GLU A 396 13.59 -33.56 -34.49
N SER A 397 13.16 -34.31 -33.48
CA SER A 397 12.76 -33.81 -32.16
C SER A 397 13.87 -33.14 -31.33
N ASP A 398 15.05 -32.92 -31.89
CA ASP A 398 16.28 -32.42 -31.26
C ASP A 398 17.21 -32.05 -32.44
N THR A 399 17.04 -30.82 -32.93
CA THR A 399 17.66 -30.33 -34.17
C THR A 399 19.17 -30.23 -34.06
N ASP A 400 19.71 -29.88 -32.90
CA ASP A 400 21.15 -29.70 -32.70
C ASP A 400 21.88 -30.88 -32.04
N GLY A 401 21.13 -31.84 -31.51
CA GLY A 401 21.60 -33.12 -31.01
C GLY A 401 22.23 -33.06 -29.62
N ASP A 402 21.87 -32.08 -28.79
CA ASP A 402 22.38 -31.96 -27.43
C ASP A 402 21.61 -32.76 -26.36
N GLY A 403 20.44 -33.28 -26.76
CA GLY A 403 19.60 -34.16 -25.96
C GLY A 403 18.40 -33.48 -25.29
N MET A 404 18.19 -32.19 -25.50
CA MET A 404 16.97 -31.46 -25.17
C MET A 404 16.04 -31.42 -26.40
N PRO A 405 14.70 -31.55 -26.24
CA PRO A 405 13.79 -31.41 -27.38
C PRO A 405 13.52 -29.97 -27.79
N ASP A 406 13.39 -29.73 -29.11
CA ASP A 406 13.18 -28.39 -29.68
C ASP A 406 11.97 -27.68 -29.04
N GLY A 407 10.84 -28.39 -28.90
CA GLY A 407 9.64 -27.88 -28.25
C GLY A 407 9.79 -27.54 -26.76
N TRP A 408 10.69 -28.22 -26.04
CA TRP A 408 10.99 -27.89 -24.63
C TRP A 408 11.87 -26.64 -24.54
N GLU A 409 12.90 -26.56 -25.38
CA GLU A 409 13.81 -25.43 -25.44
C GLU A 409 13.10 -24.14 -25.82
N ALA A 410 12.28 -24.19 -26.89
CA ALA A 410 11.53 -23.05 -27.37
C ALA A 410 10.57 -22.47 -26.32
N PHE A 411 9.98 -23.31 -25.47
CA PHE A 411 9.10 -22.85 -24.39
C PHE A 411 9.84 -22.12 -23.27
N TYR A 412 11.06 -22.57 -22.94
CA TYR A 412 11.89 -21.97 -21.90
C TYR A 412 12.84 -20.87 -22.41
N ASP A 413 12.63 -20.41 -23.66
CA ASP A 413 13.46 -19.40 -24.35
C ASP A 413 14.94 -19.82 -24.53
N LEU A 414 15.20 -21.12 -24.63
CA LEU A 414 16.50 -21.68 -25.01
C LEU A 414 16.61 -21.75 -26.55
N ASN A 415 17.81 -22.03 -27.07
CA ASN A 415 18.05 -22.00 -28.50
C ASN A 415 18.18 -23.42 -29.07
N PRO A 416 17.12 -23.98 -29.70
CA PRO A 416 17.09 -25.36 -30.21
C PRO A 416 18.01 -25.65 -31.41
N THR A 417 18.90 -24.70 -31.71
CA THR A 417 19.90 -24.81 -32.79
C THR A 417 21.33 -24.60 -32.28
N ASP A 418 21.54 -24.38 -30.98
CA ASP A 418 22.86 -24.19 -30.35
C ASP A 418 23.11 -25.11 -29.14
N SER A 419 23.54 -26.33 -29.43
CA SER A 419 23.99 -27.40 -28.51
C SER A 419 24.93 -27.04 -27.34
N ASN A 420 25.43 -25.80 -27.29
CA ASN A 420 26.22 -25.32 -26.16
C ASN A 420 25.35 -24.85 -24.99
N ASP A 421 24.08 -24.51 -25.20
CA ASP A 421 23.18 -24.05 -24.15
C ASP A 421 22.74 -25.16 -23.19
N ALA A 422 22.67 -26.44 -23.62
CA ALA A 422 22.54 -27.58 -22.71
C ALA A 422 23.56 -27.60 -21.56
N ASN A 423 24.77 -27.06 -21.77
CA ASN A 423 25.84 -27.01 -20.77
C ASN A 423 25.93 -25.66 -20.03
N GLN A 424 25.00 -24.75 -20.32
CA GLN A 424 24.86 -23.51 -19.59
C GLN A 424 24.03 -23.76 -18.33
N ASP A 425 24.19 -22.84 -17.39
CA ASP A 425 23.49 -22.77 -16.12
C ASP A 425 22.94 -21.36 -16.12
N TYR A 426 21.68 -21.25 -16.54
CA TYR A 426 21.11 -20.01 -17.03
C TYR A 426 20.60 -19.12 -15.88
N ASP A 427 20.10 -19.73 -14.81
CA ASP A 427 19.65 -19.06 -13.58
C ASP A 427 20.68 -19.07 -12.44
N SER A 428 21.80 -19.79 -12.59
CA SER A 428 22.94 -19.82 -11.66
C SER A 428 22.60 -20.45 -10.29
N ASP A 429 21.81 -21.51 -10.30
CA ASP A 429 21.33 -22.23 -9.12
C ASP A 429 22.24 -23.40 -8.67
N GLY A 430 23.35 -23.61 -9.38
CA GLY A 430 24.37 -24.60 -9.00
C GLY A 430 24.92 -24.42 -7.58
N TYR A 431 25.33 -25.53 -6.95
CA TYR A 431 25.73 -25.56 -5.54
C TYR A 431 27.26 -25.68 -5.34
N ASP A 432 27.84 -24.80 -4.51
CA ASP A 432 29.27 -24.79 -4.14
C ASP A 432 29.58 -25.90 -3.13
N SER A 433 29.51 -27.15 -3.59
CA SER A 433 29.69 -28.36 -2.77
C SER A 433 31.02 -28.41 -2.01
N ASN A 434 32.05 -27.69 -2.48
CA ASN A 434 33.38 -27.70 -1.90
C ASN A 434 33.67 -26.45 -1.02
N ARG A 435 32.74 -25.49 -0.99
CA ARG A 435 32.77 -24.25 -0.21
C ARG A 435 34.02 -23.41 -0.45
N ASP A 436 34.54 -23.37 -1.68
CA ASP A 436 35.70 -22.53 -2.05
C ASP A 436 35.30 -21.15 -2.57
N THR A 437 34.01 -20.81 -2.49
CA THR A 437 33.35 -19.56 -2.92
C THR A 437 33.16 -19.42 -4.44
N PHE A 438 33.41 -20.48 -5.21
CA PHE A 438 33.26 -20.47 -6.67
C PHE A 438 32.56 -21.72 -7.18
N ILE A 439 31.42 -21.53 -7.87
CA ILE A 439 30.80 -22.60 -8.66
C ILE A 439 31.71 -22.97 -9.83
N SER A 440 32.34 -24.14 -9.77
CA SER A 440 33.10 -24.69 -10.88
C SER A 440 32.17 -25.29 -11.95
N ASN A 441 32.71 -25.59 -13.14
CA ASN A 441 31.91 -26.23 -14.20
C ASN A 441 31.30 -27.59 -13.81
N ASN A 442 31.76 -28.24 -12.74
CA ASN A 442 31.19 -29.50 -12.26
C ASN A 442 30.17 -29.30 -11.13
N GLU A 443 29.94 -28.06 -10.70
CA GLU A 443 29.02 -27.66 -9.62
C GLU A 443 27.84 -26.85 -10.14
N LYS A 444 27.85 -26.55 -11.45
CA LYS A 444 26.70 -26.02 -12.14
C LYS A 444 25.60 -27.06 -12.17
N TYR A 445 24.37 -26.58 -12.09
CA TYR A 445 23.20 -27.34 -12.48
C TYR A 445 22.79 -26.83 -13.85
N THR A 446 22.98 -27.68 -14.86
CA THR A 446 22.91 -27.27 -16.27
C THR A 446 21.51 -27.42 -16.84
N ASN A 447 21.16 -26.67 -17.88
CA ASN A 447 19.86 -26.77 -18.55
C ASN A 447 19.51 -28.24 -18.91
N TYR A 448 20.50 -29.05 -19.31
CA TYR A 448 20.30 -30.48 -19.56
C TYR A 448 19.97 -31.29 -18.30
N GLU A 449 20.59 -30.96 -17.16
CA GLU A 449 20.25 -31.58 -15.87
C GLU A 449 18.84 -31.17 -15.41
N GLU A 450 18.43 -29.96 -15.72
CA GLU A 450 17.08 -29.50 -15.42
C GLU A 450 16.02 -30.24 -16.23
N PHE A 451 16.26 -30.39 -17.54
CA PHE A 451 15.44 -31.24 -18.39
C PHE A 451 15.30 -32.67 -17.82
N LEU A 452 16.40 -33.26 -17.32
CA LEU A 452 16.38 -34.61 -16.75
C LEU A 452 15.60 -34.72 -15.44
N ASN A 453 15.51 -33.63 -14.66
CA ASN A 453 14.82 -33.58 -13.38
C ASN A 453 13.45 -32.88 -13.44
N ASN A 454 13.01 -32.44 -14.63
CA ASN A 454 11.78 -31.67 -14.86
C ASN A 454 11.71 -30.34 -14.08
N THR A 455 12.85 -29.68 -13.89
CA THR A 455 12.94 -28.33 -13.31
C THR A 455 12.93 -27.26 -14.40
N ILE A 456 12.87 -25.97 -14.02
CA ILE A 456 12.62 -24.84 -14.91
C ILE A 456 13.93 -24.06 -15.17
N PRO A 457 14.46 -24.03 -16.41
CA PRO A 457 15.82 -23.51 -16.64
C PRO A 457 16.11 -22.05 -16.44
N ASN A 458 15.08 -21.26 -16.31
CA ASN A 458 15.18 -19.84 -16.06
C ASN A 458 14.72 -19.46 -14.66
N LYS A 459 14.64 -20.44 -13.75
CA LYS A 459 14.13 -20.29 -12.40
C LYS A 459 14.84 -21.26 -11.45
N ASN A 460 15.69 -20.68 -10.63
CA ASN A 460 16.56 -21.36 -9.67
C ASN A 460 15.86 -22.12 -8.54
N ASP A 461 14.54 -22.12 -8.49
CA ASP A 461 13.68 -22.69 -7.43
C ASP A 461 12.33 -23.00 -8.10
N THR A 462 12.16 -24.24 -8.54
CA THR A 462 11.06 -24.65 -9.39
C THR A 462 9.72 -24.67 -8.65
N ASP A 463 9.68 -25.13 -7.40
CA ASP A 463 8.47 -25.27 -6.60
C ASP A 463 8.16 -24.12 -5.62
N GLU A 464 9.04 -23.12 -5.55
CA GLU A 464 8.90 -21.87 -4.78
C GLU A 464 8.94 -22.05 -3.26
N ASP A 465 9.64 -23.07 -2.77
CA ASP A 465 9.79 -23.31 -1.34
C ASP A 465 11.00 -22.58 -0.71
N GLY A 466 11.86 -22.00 -1.55
CA GLY A 466 13.01 -21.20 -1.17
C GLY A 466 14.35 -21.93 -1.19
N MET A 467 14.38 -23.22 -1.51
CA MET A 467 15.61 -23.98 -1.78
C MET A 467 15.93 -23.92 -3.29
N TRP A 468 17.21 -24.08 -3.64
CA TRP A 468 17.61 -24.09 -5.06
C TRP A 468 17.57 -25.50 -5.63
N ASP A 469 17.09 -25.64 -6.87
CA ASP A 469 16.92 -26.95 -7.52
C ASP A 469 18.25 -27.73 -7.54
N GLY A 470 19.35 -27.06 -7.90
CA GLY A 470 20.70 -27.63 -7.86
C GLY A 470 21.17 -28.11 -6.47
N TRP A 471 20.76 -27.41 -5.40
CA TRP A 471 21.09 -27.81 -4.02
C TRP A 471 20.28 -29.03 -3.57
N GLU A 472 18.99 -29.03 -3.88
CA GLU A 472 18.08 -30.14 -3.56
C GLU A 472 18.51 -31.43 -4.25
N ILE A 473 18.80 -31.35 -5.55
CA ILE A 473 19.29 -32.52 -6.31
C ILE A 473 20.61 -33.03 -5.74
N TYR A 474 21.52 -32.14 -5.32
CA TYR A 474 22.78 -32.54 -4.69
C TYR A 474 22.55 -33.36 -3.41
N TYR A 475 21.61 -32.94 -2.55
CA TYR A 475 21.23 -33.65 -1.32
C TYR A 475 20.14 -34.72 -1.51
N SER A 476 19.71 -34.96 -2.75
CA SER A 476 18.64 -35.92 -3.08
C SER A 476 17.26 -35.58 -2.46
N LEU A 477 16.98 -34.30 -2.31
CA LEU A 477 15.65 -33.72 -2.09
C LEU A 477 14.92 -33.57 -3.43
N ASN A 478 13.64 -33.18 -3.39
CA ASN A 478 12.78 -33.18 -4.56
C ASN A 478 12.38 -31.75 -4.97
N PRO A 479 12.99 -31.16 -6.02
CA PRO A 479 12.79 -29.77 -6.44
C PRO A 479 11.42 -29.47 -7.07
N LEU A 480 10.46 -30.37 -6.88
CA LEU A 480 9.10 -30.30 -7.39
C LEU A 480 8.06 -30.47 -6.28
N ASP A 481 8.47 -30.58 -5.01
CA ASP A 481 7.64 -30.87 -3.84
C ASP A 481 7.96 -29.93 -2.68
N ASP A 482 7.30 -28.77 -2.71
CA ASP A 482 7.37 -27.67 -1.74
C ASP A 482 7.26 -28.05 -0.25
N PHE A 483 6.80 -29.27 0.04
CA PHE A 483 6.68 -29.78 1.39
C PHE A 483 8.03 -30.14 2.01
N ASP A 484 9.03 -30.55 1.22
CA ASP A 484 10.29 -31.04 1.76
C ASP A 484 11.15 -29.92 2.39
N ALA A 485 11.05 -28.66 1.98
CA ALA A 485 11.59 -27.50 2.70
C ALA A 485 11.19 -27.46 4.18
N THR A 486 9.97 -27.88 4.50
CA THR A 486 9.43 -27.85 5.88
C THR A 486 9.74 -29.11 6.67
N VAL A 487 10.36 -30.11 6.05
CA VAL A 487 10.75 -31.35 6.72
C VAL A 487 12.09 -31.14 7.42
N ASP A 488 12.13 -31.52 8.68
CA ASP A 488 13.35 -31.69 9.46
C ASP A 488 13.76 -33.18 9.39
N ASN A 489 14.80 -33.46 8.62
CA ASN A 489 15.18 -34.82 8.22
C ASN A 489 16.10 -35.51 9.24
N ASP A 490 16.97 -34.76 9.89
CA ASP A 490 17.89 -35.20 10.95
C ASP A 490 17.37 -34.97 12.37
N MET A 491 16.33 -34.17 12.54
CA MET A 491 15.65 -33.91 13.81
C MET A 491 16.53 -33.19 14.83
N ASP A 492 17.28 -32.20 14.36
CA ASP A 492 18.25 -31.45 15.16
C ASP A 492 17.71 -30.11 15.70
N GLY A 493 16.45 -29.80 15.43
CA GLY A 493 15.72 -28.70 16.06
C GLY A 493 15.79 -28.74 17.60
N PHE A 494 15.82 -27.55 18.22
CA PHE A 494 16.11 -27.39 19.65
C PHE A 494 14.96 -26.72 20.43
N ASP A 495 14.30 -27.52 21.27
CA ASP A 495 13.24 -27.10 22.21
C ASP A 495 13.85 -26.24 23.33
N SER A 496 13.92 -24.94 23.10
CA SER A 496 14.57 -23.94 23.94
C SER A 496 13.75 -23.55 25.16
N ASN A 497 12.42 -23.73 25.09
CA ASN A 497 11.51 -23.43 26.19
C ASN A 497 11.11 -24.67 27.02
N TYR A 498 11.58 -25.85 26.61
CA TYR A 498 11.43 -27.13 27.29
C TYR A 498 9.97 -27.57 27.52
N ASN A 499 9.05 -27.15 26.66
CA ASN A 499 7.63 -27.50 26.79
C ASN A 499 7.28 -28.87 26.16
N GLY A 500 8.23 -29.51 25.48
CA GLY A 500 8.12 -30.83 24.88
C GLY A 500 7.57 -30.83 23.45
N THR A 501 7.45 -29.66 22.82
CA THR A 501 7.12 -29.48 21.41
C THR A 501 8.00 -28.39 20.80
N LEU A 502 8.53 -28.63 19.60
CA LEU A 502 9.24 -27.60 18.84
C LEU A 502 8.24 -26.57 18.30
N GLU A 503 8.52 -25.29 18.53
CA GLU A 503 7.87 -24.20 17.81
C GLU A 503 8.56 -23.83 16.51
N GLU A 504 7.89 -23.01 15.70
CA GLU A 504 8.40 -22.53 14.41
C GLU A 504 9.79 -21.86 14.51
N ASP A 505 10.11 -21.20 15.64
CA ASP A 505 11.43 -20.59 15.87
C ASP A 505 12.45 -21.52 16.55
N GLU A 506 12.08 -22.79 16.77
CA GLU A 506 12.90 -23.86 17.36
C GLU A 506 13.16 -25.01 16.37
N GLU A 507 12.41 -25.06 15.27
CA GLU A 507 12.64 -25.97 14.15
C GLU A 507 13.93 -25.62 13.40
N HIS A 508 14.58 -26.65 12.85
CA HIS A 508 15.70 -26.52 11.91
C HIS A 508 15.44 -27.44 10.70
N ASN A 509 14.50 -27.02 9.86
CA ASN A 509 14.08 -27.80 8.68
C ASN A 509 15.06 -27.62 7.50
N ASN A 510 14.85 -28.37 6.41
CA ASN A 510 15.70 -28.33 5.21
C ASN A 510 15.88 -26.92 4.62
N LEU A 511 14.89 -26.04 4.74
CA LEU A 511 15.03 -24.64 4.30
C LEU A 511 16.01 -23.85 5.18
N LEU A 512 16.00 -24.08 6.50
CA LEU A 512 16.96 -23.46 7.41
C LEU A 512 18.36 -24.04 7.23
N GLU A 513 18.45 -25.35 6.94
CA GLU A 513 19.69 -26.03 6.53
C GLU A 513 20.30 -25.38 5.29
N PHE A 514 19.49 -25.16 4.24
CA PHE A 514 19.91 -24.47 3.03
C PHE A 514 20.45 -23.05 3.32
N GLN A 515 19.79 -22.31 4.22
CA GLN A 515 20.22 -20.97 4.61
C GLN A 515 21.50 -20.96 5.46
N ALA A 516 21.71 -21.99 6.27
CA ALA A 516 22.90 -22.20 7.08
C ALA A 516 24.06 -22.82 6.27
N ASP A 517 23.78 -23.34 5.06
CA ASP A 517 24.67 -24.20 4.28
C ASP A 517 25.11 -25.43 5.10
N THR A 518 24.23 -25.95 5.96
CA THR A 518 24.41 -27.20 6.72
C THR A 518 23.90 -28.40 5.91
N HIS A 519 24.15 -29.61 6.40
CA HIS A 519 23.78 -30.84 5.71
C HIS A 519 22.45 -31.38 6.24
N PRO A 520 21.39 -31.51 5.41
CA PRO A 520 20.00 -31.81 5.84
C PRO A 520 19.74 -33.24 6.36
N TYR A 521 20.79 -33.98 6.70
CA TYR A 521 20.69 -35.35 7.22
C TYR A 521 21.77 -35.61 8.29
N LEU A 522 22.47 -34.57 8.74
CA LEU A 522 23.51 -34.64 9.74
C LEU A 522 23.21 -33.61 10.81
N GLU A 523 22.78 -34.11 11.97
CA GLU A 523 22.48 -33.32 13.17
C GLU A 523 23.63 -32.37 13.65
N ASP A 524 24.86 -32.54 13.15
CA ASP A 524 26.08 -31.81 13.56
C ASP A 524 27.03 -31.81 12.34
N THR A 525 26.94 -30.75 11.53
CA THR A 525 27.61 -30.65 10.22
C THR A 525 29.13 -30.56 10.35
N ASP A 526 29.63 -29.83 11.35
CA ASP A 526 31.07 -29.62 11.53
C ASP A 526 31.76 -30.60 12.51
N ALA A 527 30.96 -31.44 13.15
CA ALA A 527 31.36 -32.52 14.05
C ALA A 527 32.07 -32.04 15.33
N ASP A 528 31.67 -30.89 15.87
CA ASP A 528 32.22 -30.37 17.13
C ASP A 528 31.43 -30.79 18.39
N GLY A 529 30.25 -31.38 18.20
CA GLY A 529 29.40 -31.95 19.22
C GLY A 529 28.27 -31.03 19.71
N MET A 530 28.02 -29.93 19.02
CA MET A 530 26.82 -29.10 19.13
C MET A 530 25.90 -29.40 17.93
N LEU A 531 24.59 -29.17 18.06
CA LEU A 531 23.64 -29.42 16.97
C LEU A 531 23.52 -28.19 16.08
N ASP A 532 23.36 -28.37 14.77
CA ASP A 532 23.26 -27.26 13.81
C ASP A 532 22.07 -26.35 14.17
N GLY A 533 20.91 -26.92 14.52
CA GLY A 533 19.73 -26.20 14.99
C GLY A 533 19.94 -25.40 16.29
N TRP A 534 20.73 -25.92 17.24
CA TRP A 534 21.08 -25.18 18.46
C TRP A 534 22.01 -24.01 18.16
N GLU A 535 23.05 -24.26 17.36
CA GLU A 535 23.99 -23.22 16.94
C GLU A 535 23.30 -22.13 16.14
N TRP A 536 22.40 -22.50 15.23
CA TRP A 536 21.60 -21.57 14.45
C TRP A 536 20.72 -20.68 15.34
N LYS A 537 19.99 -21.27 16.30
CA LYS A 537 19.14 -20.54 17.26
C LYS A 537 19.93 -19.49 18.02
N TYR A 538 21.10 -19.85 18.51
CA TYR A 538 21.98 -18.95 19.25
C TYR A 538 22.94 -18.17 18.36
N GLY A 539 22.86 -18.27 17.03
CA GLY A 539 23.70 -17.55 16.07
C GLY A 539 25.20 -17.79 16.25
N LEU A 540 25.55 -19.04 16.53
CA LEU A 540 26.89 -19.62 16.38
C LEU A 540 27.06 -20.12 14.93
N ASN A 541 28.21 -20.66 14.57
CA ASN A 541 28.49 -21.04 13.20
C ASN A 541 28.60 -22.57 13.07
N PRO A 542 27.54 -23.26 12.59
CA PRO A 542 27.48 -24.73 12.50
C PRO A 542 28.46 -25.34 11.47
N LEU A 543 29.26 -24.50 10.80
CA LEU A 543 30.28 -24.91 9.85
C LEU A 543 31.71 -24.71 10.40
N ASN A 544 31.86 -24.20 11.62
CA ASN A 544 33.14 -23.83 12.20
C ASN A 544 33.37 -24.49 13.58
N PRO A 545 34.09 -25.63 13.63
CA PRO A 545 34.19 -26.47 14.83
C PRO A 545 35.08 -25.89 15.94
N ALA A 546 35.53 -24.65 15.74
CA ALA A 546 36.38 -23.91 16.67
C ALA A 546 35.57 -23.02 17.62
N ASP A 547 34.31 -22.70 17.31
CA ASP A 547 33.46 -21.90 18.19
C ASP A 547 32.86 -22.71 19.34
N ALA A 548 32.76 -24.04 19.30
CA ALA A 548 32.55 -24.87 20.50
C ALA A 548 33.54 -24.57 21.65
N GLY A 549 34.71 -24.02 21.34
CA GLY A 549 35.71 -23.59 22.31
C GLY A 549 35.69 -22.10 22.66
N ALA A 550 34.75 -21.33 22.12
CA ALA A 550 34.57 -19.91 22.39
C ALA A 550 33.69 -19.68 23.63
N ASP A 551 33.77 -18.47 24.16
CA ASP A 551 33.06 -17.95 25.33
C ASP A 551 32.60 -16.52 24.95
N PRO A 552 31.44 -16.39 24.27
CA PRO A 552 31.01 -15.12 23.67
C PRO A 552 30.59 -14.07 24.69
N ASP A 553 29.97 -14.48 25.80
CA ASP A 553 29.42 -13.61 26.85
C ASP A 553 30.37 -13.39 28.04
N GLN A 554 31.47 -14.14 28.12
CA GLN A 554 32.58 -13.98 29.07
C GLN A 554 32.20 -14.29 30.52
N ASP A 555 31.30 -15.23 30.72
CA ASP A 555 30.89 -15.74 32.02
C ASP A 555 31.88 -16.81 32.58
N GLY A 556 32.70 -17.40 31.68
CA GLY A 556 33.71 -18.41 31.99
C GLY A 556 33.29 -19.85 31.63
N VAL A 557 32.09 -20.05 31.10
CA VAL A 557 31.63 -21.23 30.40
C VAL A 557 31.93 -21.02 28.91
N ILE A 558 31.78 -22.07 28.11
CA ILE A 558 32.11 -22.05 26.67
C ILE A 558 30.97 -22.75 25.96
N ASN A 559 30.74 -22.43 24.69
CA ASN A 559 29.56 -22.93 23.95
C ASN A 559 29.29 -24.43 24.13
N ARG A 560 30.30 -25.31 24.05
CA ARG A 560 30.09 -26.76 24.22
C ARG A 560 29.67 -27.20 25.64
N PHE A 561 30.01 -26.41 26.66
CA PHE A 561 29.60 -26.64 28.04
C PHE A 561 28.26 -25.97 28.32
N GLU A 562 27.92 -24.92 27.61
CA GLU A 562 26.59 -24.30 27.65
C GLU A 562 25.58 -25.17 26.92
N TYR A 563 25.98 -25.82 25.83
CA TYR A 563 25.18 -26.88 25.21
C TYR A 563 25.01 -28.10 26.13
N ASN A 564 25.88 -28.31 27.13
CA ASN A 564 25.71 -29.42 28.06
C ASN A 564 26.50 -29.21 29.36
N ASN A 565 25.88 -28.55 30.33
CA ASN A 565 26.52 -28.17 31.59
C ASN A 565 26.84 -29.40 32.48
N THR A 566 26.25 -30.58 32.22
CA THR A 566 26.62 -31.82 32.93
C THR A 566 28.08 -32.22 32.68
N ALA A 567 28.69 -31.69 31.61
CA ALA A 567 30.11 -31.86 31.33
C ALA A 567 31.02 -31.00 32.22
N ALA A 568 30.49 -29.94 32.85
CA ALA A 568 31.24 -28.95 33.63
C ALA A 568 31.62 -29.43 35.04
N GLY A 569 30.82 -30.31 35.69
CA GLY A 569 31.15 -30.77 37.04
C GLY A 569 29.98 -31.35 37.84
N SER A 570 30.01 -31.15 39.16
CA SER A 570 28.94 -31.54 40.09
C SER A 570 28.37 -30.27 40.71
N TYR A 571 27.28 -29.78 40.14
CA TYR A 571 26.40 -28.74 40.67
C TYR A 571 25.05 -29.37 41.06
N ILE A 572 24.14 -28.61 41.68
CA ILE A 572 22.77 -29.05 41.95
C ILE A 572 21.92 -28.64 40.74
N GLU A 573 21.21 -29.62 40.16
CA GLU A 573 20.29 -29.40 39.04
C GLU A 573 18.88 -29.74 39.56
N VAL A 574 17.92 -28.84 39.33
CA VAL A 574 16.59 -28.87 39.95
C VAL A 574 15.41 -28.90 38.98
N ASP A 575 15.56 -28.43 37.74
CA ASP A 575 14.47 -28.23 36.78
C ASP A 575 14.48 -29.20 35.57
N GLY A 576 15.56 -29.95 35.39
CA GLY A 576 15.85 -30.89 34.31
C GLY A 576 16.57 -30.27 33.12
N ILE A 577 16.90 -28.99 33.17
CA ILE A 577 17.51 -28.21 32.12
C ILE A 577 19.03 -28.23 32.32
N THR A 578 19.76 -28.50 31.24
CA THR A 578 21.23 -28.67 31.27
C THR A 578 21.93 -27.82 30.22
N HIS A 579 21.23 -26.81 29.70
CA HIS A 579 21.77 -25.89 28.71
C HIS A 579 21.61 -24.46 29.19
N THR A 580 22.68 -23.68 29.09
CA THR A 580 22.67 -22.23 29.30
C THR A 580 22.72 -21.50 27.97
N ASN A 581 22.44 -20.20 27.97
CA ASN A 581 22.43 -19.40 26.76
C ASN A 581 23.85 -18.86 26.46
N PRO A 582 24.51 -19.26 25.37
CA PRO A 582 25.90 -18.88 25.03
C PRO A 582 26.15 -17.41 24.69
N LYS A 583 25.14 -16.57 24.88
CA LYS A 583 25.17 -15.13 24.65
C LYS A 583 24.66 -14.35 25.86
N ASP A 584 24.29 -15.03 26.93
CA ASP A 584 23.77 -14.43 28.15
C ASP A 584 24.51 -15.00 29.35
N ASN A 585 25.28 -14.13 30.01
CA ASN A 585 26.21 -14.53 31.04
C ASN A 585 25.55 -14.88 32.39
N ASP A 586 24.22 -14.78 32.47
CA ASP A 586 23.35 -15.01 33.64
C ASP A 586 21.98 -15.48 33.10
N THR A 587 21.88 -16.78 32.81
CA THR A 587 20.78 -17.39 32.05
C THR A 587 19.45 -17.27 32.77
N ASP A 588 19.41 -17.41 34.11
CA ASP A 588 18.19 -17.34 34.91
C ASP A 588 17.90 -15.97 35.54
N ASN A 589 18.82 -15.01 35.35
CA ASN A 589 18.71 -13.61 35.73
C ASN A 589 18.58 -13.38 37.24
N ASP A 590 19.25 -14.21 38.04
CA ASP A 590 19.26 -14.11 39.50
C ASP A 590 20.38 -13.20 40.05
N GLY A 591 21.34 -12.83 39.20
CA GLY A 591 22.48 -11.98 39.51
C GLY A 591 23.80 -12.71 39.75
N LEU A 592 23.85 -14.04 39.61
CA LEU A 592 25.07 -14.85 39.46
C LEU A 592 25.36 -15.10 37.99
N LEU A 593 26.64 -15.30 37.68
CA LEU A 593 27.02 -15.71 36.32
C LEU A 593 26.94 -17.24 36.22
N ASP A 594 26.53 -17.79 35.08
CA ASP A 594 26.41 -19.26 34.92
C ASP A 594 27.73 -19.97 35.28
N GLY A 595 28.86 -19.39 34.88
CA GLY A 595 30.19 -19.86 35.28
C GLY A 595 30.49 -19.76 36.78
N GLU A 596 29.99 -18.75 37.49
CA GLU A 596 30.11 -18.68 38.95
C GLU A 596 29.27 -19.75 39.65
N GLU A 597 28.09 -20.04 39.12
CA GLU A 597 27.20 -21.07 39.63
C GLU A 597 27.81 -22.47 39.43
N LEU A 598 28.19 -22.81 38.21
CA LEU A 598 28.75 -24.12 37.89
C LEU A 598 30.07 -24.41 38.60
N PHE A 599 30.90 -23.39 38.84
CA PHE A 599 32.27 -23.59 39.35
C PHE A 599 32.53 -23.12 40.79
N ASN A 600 31.73 -22.19 41.34
CA ASN A 600 31.96 -21.61 42.68
C ASN A 600 30.84 -21.95 43.68
N TYR A 601 29.57 -21.68 43.34
CA TYR A 601 28.44 -21.78 44.27
C TYR A 601 27.69 -23.12 44.18
N LEU A 602 27.80 -23.81 43.05
CA LEU A 602 27.21 -25.12 42.75
C LEU A 602 25.66 -25.11 42.74
N THR A 603 25.09 -23.95 42.40
CA THR A 603 23.67 -23.70 42.11
C THR A 603 23.34 -24.07 40.66
N ASP A 604 22.05 -24.04 40.32
CA ASP A 604 21.55 -24.38 39.00
C ASP A 604 21.43 -23.14 38.10
N PRO A 605 22.29 -22.97 37.08
CA PRO A 605 22.33 -21.73 36.28
C PRO A 605 21.11 -21.48 35.39
N THR A 606 20.13 -22.38 35.42
CA THR A 606 18.85 -22.21 34.70
C THR A 606 17.67 -22.03 35.63
N HIS A 607 17.89 -22.00 36.95
CA HIS A 607 16.85 -21.91 37.95
C HIS A 607 17.27 -21.03 39.13
N ASN A 608 16.72 -19.82 39.13
CA ASN A 608 17.10 -18.71 40.01
C ASN A 608 17.01 -18.93 41.52
N ASP A 609 16.43 -20.02 42.01
CA ASP A 609 16.28 -20.39 43.43
C ASP A 609 16.52 -21.89 43.58
N THR A 610 17.79 -22.28 43.77
CA THR A 610 18.19 -23.69 43.72
C THR A 610 17.60 -24.52 44.87
N ASP A 611 17.42 -23.92 46.06
CA ASP A 611 16.95 -24.68 47.23
C ASP A 611 15.45 -24.58 47.51
N GLY A 612 14.76 -23.68 46.81
CA GLY A 612 13.32 -23.55 46.73
C GLY A 612 12.69 -22.87 47.94
N ASP A 613 13.40 -21.96 48.60
CA ASP A 613 12.92 -21.23 49.77
C ASP A 613 12.26 -19.88 49.47
N GLY A 614 12.36 -19.42 48.22
CA GLY A 614 11.75 -18.20 47.70
C GLY A 614 12.70 -17.01 47.60
N MET A 615 13.98 -17.17 47.95
CA MET A 615 15.04 -16.19 47.71
C MET A 615 15.90 -16.62 46.51
N PRO A 616 16.33 -15.69 45.62
CA PRO A 616 17.21 -16.07 44.53
C PRO A 616 18.65 -16.31 44.97
N ASP A 617 19.35 -17.24 44.33
CA ASP A 617 20.69 -17.65 44.75
C ASP A 617 21.67 -16.46 44.75
N GLY A 618 21.61 -15.61 43.72
CA GLY A 618 22.40 -14.39 43.62
C GLY A 618 22.09 -13.34 44.68
N TRP A 619 20.85 -13.27 45.16
CA TRP A 619 20.49 -12.40 46.27
C TRP A 619 21.08 -12.93 47.57
N GLU A 620 20.99 -14.23 47.82
CA GLU A 620 21.56 -14.87 49.00
C GLU A 620 23.08 -14.72 49.07
N VAL A 621 23.77 -15.00 47.96
CA VAL A 621 25.22 -14.85 47.84
C VAL A 621 25.65 -13.41 48.12
N LYS A 622 24.89 -12.42 47.64
CA LYS A 622 25.16 -10.99 47.86
C LYS A 622 25.13 -10.63 49.36
N TYR A 623 24.20 -11.20 50.12
CA TYR A 623 24.05 -10.95 51.56
C TYR A 623 24.76 -11.98 52.47
N GLY A 624 25.41 -12.98 51.88
CA GLY A 624 26.18 -14.00 52.60
C GLY A 624 25.31 -15.08 53.25
N LEU A 625 24.09 -15.25 52.76
CA LEU A 625 23.22 -16.41 52.99
C LEU A 625 23.71 -17.60 52.15
N ASN A 626 23.06 -18.75 52.29
CA ASN A 626 23.50 -19.98 51.66
C ASN A 626 22.45 -20.51 50.68
N PRO A 627 22.69 -20.40 49.35
CA PRO A 627 21.72 -20.76 48.29
C PRO A 627 21.47 -22.26 48.11
N LEU A 628 21.81 -23.05 49.13
CA LEU A 628 21.68 -24.50 49.17
C LEU A 628 21.11 -24.97 50.52
N ASP A 629 20.65 -24.06 51.40
CA ASP A 629 20.02 -24.36 52.68
C ASP A 629 18.71 -23.56 52.90
N PRO A 630 17.54 -24.16 52.60
CA PRO A 630 16.26 -23.44 52.53
C PRO A 630 15.70 -23.03 53.91
N ASN A 631 16.49 -23.22 54.97
CA ASN A 631 16.10 -22.85 56.33
C ASN A 631 16.60 -21.47 56.72
N ASP A 632 17.52 -20.86 55.97
CA ASP A 632 18.01 -19.53 56.28
C ASP A 632 17.02 -18.43 55.85
N ALA A 633 16.12 -18.66 54.89
CA ALA A 633 14.94 -17.81 54.62
C ALA A 633 14.13 -17.46 55.88
N LEU A 634 14.01 -18.41 56.83
CA LEU A 634 13.22 -18.27 58.06
C LEU A 634 13.99 -17.60 59.21
N LEU A 635 15.27 -17.31 59.02
CA LEU A 635 16.08 -16.64 60.03
C LEU A 635 15.91 -15.13 59.92
N ASP A 636 16.02 -14.45 61.06
CA ASP A 636 16.09 -13.01 61.18
C ASP A 636 17.54 -12.67 61.57
N LEU A 637 18.30 -12.16 60.61
CA LEU A 637 19.75 -12.06 60.67
C LEU A 637 20.24 -10.84 61.47
N ASP A 638 19.48 -9.73 61.48
CA ASP A 638 19.78 -8.48 62.17
C ASP A 638 18.87 -8.17 63.37
N SER A 639 17.81 -8.96 63.56
CA SER A 639 16.92 -8.96 64.73
C SER A 639 16.09 -7.68 64.90
N ASP A 640 15.43 -7.23 63.84
CA ASP A 640 14.70 -5.96 63.76
C ASP A 640 13.16 -6.10 63.77
N GLY A 641 12.65 -7.32 63.99
CA GLY A 641 11.22 -7.59 64.13
C GLY A 641 10.50 -6.73 65.18
N PHE A 642 9.19 -6.57 65.00
CA PHE A 642 8.33 -5.68 65.79
C PHE A 642 7.24 -6.43 66.56
N ASP A 643 7.17 -6.21 67.88
CA ASP A 643 6.16 -6.77 68.79
C ASP A 643 4.85 -5.95 68.69
N TYR A 644 4.06 -6.23 67.67
CA TYR A 644 2.80 -5.51 67.40
C TYR A 644 1.66 -5.88 68.37
N ASN A 645 1.83 -6.93 69.19
CA ASN A 645 0.82 -7.37 70.14
C ASN A 645 1.13 -6.94 71.59
N TRP A 646 2.31 -6.35 71.81
CA TRP A 646 2.82 -5.84 73.07
C TRP A 646 2.85 -6.87 74.22
N ASP A 647 3.05 -8.16 73.92
CA ASP A 647 3.17 -9.22 74.94
C ASP A 647 4.62 -9.43 75.45
N GLY A 648 5.59 -8.75 74.83
CA GLY A 648 7.01 -8.80 75.16
C GLY A 648 7.76 -9.99 74.54
N ASN A 649 7.22 -10.63 73.50
CA ASN A 649 7.80 -11.80 72.86
C ASN A 649 7.57 -11.85 71.33
N LEU A 650 8.66 -11.58 70.59
CA LEU A 650 8.73 -11.58 69.11
C LEU A 650 8.50 -12.93 68.40
N SER A 651 8.05 -13.98 69.10
CA SER A 651 7.87 -15.31 68.52
C SER A 651 6.70 -15.32 67.53
N GLY A 652 7.02 -15.47 66.24
CA GLY A 652 6.05 -15.33 65.15
C GLY A 652 5.91 -13.90 64.63
N GLU A 653 6.78 -13.00 65.09
CA GLU A 653 6.83 -11.57 64.75
C GLU A 653 8.25 -11.18 64.29
N GLU A 654 9.09 -12.18 63.99
CA GLU A 654 10.41 -11.99 63.41
C GLU A 654 10.30 -11.49 61.96
N TYR A 655 11.20 -10.59 61.57
CA TYR A 655 11.30 -10.12 60.19
C TYR A 655 12.35 -10.96 59.45
N SER A 656 11.90 -12.10 58.93
CA SER A 656 12.81 -13.10 58.34
C SER A 656 13.46 -12.63 57.04
N ASN A 657 14.60 -13.22 56.66
CA ASN A 657 15.31 -12.95 55.40
C ASN A 657 14.42 -13.04 54.14
N LEU A 658 13.41 -13.91 54.14
CA LEU A 658 12.44 -13.95 53.03
C LEU A 658 11.54 -12.70 53.00
N PHE A 659 11.12 -12.18 54.15
CA PHE A 659 10.35 -10.93 54.22
C PHE A 659 11.19 -9.74 53.80
N GLU A 660 12.46 -9.73 54.19
CA GLU A 660 13.48 -8.80 53.73
C GLU A 660 13.58 -8.76 52.20
N TYR A 661 13.75 -9.93 51.55
CA TYR A 661 13.77 -10.04 50.10
C TYR A 661 12.48 -9.52 49.45
N LEU A 662 11.31 -9.91 49.98
CA LEU A 662 10.01 -9.51 49.44
C LEU A 662 9.71 -8.01 49.56
N ASN A 663 10.30 -7.33 50.55
CA ASN A 663 10.14 -5.89 50.76
C ASN A 663 11.34 -5.05 50.25
N GLY A 664 12.41 -5.72 49.82
CA GLY A 664 13.59 -5.09 49.23
C GLY A 664 14.50 -4.40 50.25
N THR A 665 14.53 -4.90 51.48
CA THR A 665 15.38 -4.42 52.58
C THR A 665 16.69 -5.22 52.65
N ASP A 666 17.64 -4.75 53.46
CA ASP A 666 18.96 -5.37 53.63
C ASP A 666 18.98 -6.28 54.88
N PRO A 667 19.06 -7.62 54.74
CA PRO A 667 18.89 -8.55 55.87
C PRO A 667 20.03 -8.48 56.88
N THR A 668 21.04 -7.66 56.61
CA THR A 668 22.16 -7.41 57.50
C THR A 668 22.05 -6.08 58.24
N ASN A 669 20.97 -5.32 58.02
CA ASN A 669 20.74 -3.97 58.52
C ASN A 669 19.25 -3.59 58.64
N GLY A 670 18.66 -3.84 59.82
CA GLY A 670 17.23 -3.62 60.10
C GLY A 670 16.76 -2.18 60.29
N ASP A 671 17.41 -1.25 59.59
CA ASP A 671 16.99 0.14 59.34
C ASP A 671 17.66 0.49 57.99
N THR A 672 17.05 0.00 56.91
CA THR A 672 17.66 -0.05 55.58
C THR A 672 17.95 1.35 55.04
N ASP A 673 17.09 2.32 55.30
CA ASP A 673 17.26 3.69 54.83
C ASP A 673 17.92 4.66 55.84
N GLY A 674 18.07 4.23 57.09
CA GLY A 674 18.80 4.92 58.15
C GLY A 674 18.05 6.11 58.76
N ASP A 675 16.72 6.09 58.77
CA ASP A 675 15.89 7.17 59.31
C ASP A 675 15.55 7.03 60.80
N GLY A 676 15.81 5.85 61.36
CA GLY A 676 15.64 5.53 62.78
C GLY A 676 14.40 4.72 63.12
N MET A 677 13.56 4.36 62.14
CA MET A 677 12.54 3.31 62.25
C MET A 677 13.13 1.97 61.79
N SER A 678 12.58 0.84 62.27
CA SER A 678 13.04 -0.49 61.82
C SER A 678 12.23 -1.00 60.65
N ASP A 679 12.87 -1.76 59.76
CA ASP A 679 12.24 -2.26 58.54
C ASP A 679 10.98 -3.08 58.86
N GLY A 680 11.09 -3.97 59.86
CA GLY A 680 9.96 -4.75 60.38
C GLY A 680 8.78 -3.92 60.92
N TRP A 681 9.02 -2.75 61.53
CA TRP A 681 7.96 -1.86 62.02
C TRP A 681 7.28 -1.13 60.85
N GLU A 682 8.09 -0.60 59.93
CA GLU A 682 7.60 0.15 58.79
C GLU A 682 6.69 -0.70 57.91
N VAL A 683 7.11 -1.93 57.59
CA VAL A 683 6.29 -2.84 56.79
C VAL A 683 5.00 -3.25 57.49
N HIS A 684 5.01 -3.42 58.82
CA HIS A 684 3.79 -3.72 59.57
C HIS A 684 2.72 -2.62 59.40
N TRP A 685 3.14 -1.36 59.46
CA TRP A 685 2.25 -0.19 59.32
C TRP A 685 2.06 0.30 57.88
N GLY A 686 2.76 -0.31 56.92
CA GLY A 686 2.65 0.03 55.49
C GLY A 686 3.46 1.26 55.06
N PHE A 687 4.50 1.58 55.81
CA PHE A 687 5.52 2.58 55.51
C PHE A 687 6.61 2.02 54.58
N GLN A 688 7.56 2.87 54.21
CA GLN A 688 8.54 2.62 53.16
C GLN A 688 9.95 2.44 53.76
N PRO A 689 10.36 1.20 54.08
CA PRO A 689 11.66 0.92 54.73
C PRO A 689 12.91 1.24 53.88
N ASN A 690 12.70 1.74 52.67
CA ASN A 690 13.75 2.17 51.75
C ASN A 690 13.69 3.67 51.44
N ASN A 691 12.86 4.44 52.15
CA ASN A 691 12.66 5.86 51.94
C ASN A 691 12.41 6.68 53.22
N SER A 692 13.52 7.11 53.83
CA SER A 692 13.67 7.99 55.00
C SER A 692 12.83 9.27 55.13
N SER A 693 12.00 9.60 54.14
CA SER A 693 11.13 10.78 54.15
C SER A 693 9.81 10.54 54.87
N ASP A 694 9.38 9.30 55.02
CA ASP A 694 8.14 8.93 55.69
C ASP A 694 8.26 8.95 57.22
N ALA A 695 9.44 8.81 57.81
CA ALA A 695 9.69 9.14 59.23
C ALA A 695 9.16 10.53 59.65
N LEU A 696 9.10 11.48 58.71
CA LEU A 696 8.61 12.85 58.94
C LEU A 696 7.16 13.07 58.47
N SER A 697 6.44 12.01 58.11
CA SER A 697 5.03 12.06 57.75
C SER A 697 4.14 11.89 58.98
N ASP A 698 2.94 12.47 58.91
CA ASP A 698 1.89 12.45 59.93
C ASP A 698 0.61 12.00 59.19
N PRO A 699 0.40 10.68 59.04
CA PRO A 699 -0.65 10.11 58.18
C PRO A 699 -2.06 10.39 58.69
N ASP A 700 -2.25 10.35 60.00
CA ASP A 700 -3.54 10.53 60.65
C ASP A 700 -3.85 12.00 60.97
N ASN A 701 -2.86 12.90 60.92
CA ASN A 701 -2.94 14.35 61.12
C ASN A 701 -3.30 14.74 62.57
N ASP A 702 -2.72 14.06 63.54
CA ASP A 702 -2.79 14.36 64.97
C ASP A 702 -1.66 15.33 65.43
N GLY A 703 -0.63 15.50 64.59
CA GLY A 703 0.53 16.36 64.85
C GLY A 703 1.77 15.63 65.36
N LEU A 704 1.74 14.30 65.45
CA LEU A 704 2.86 13.41 65.74
C LEU A 704 3.36 12.81 64.41
N PHE A 705 4.68 12.82 64.19
CA PHE A 705 5.25 12.20 62.98
C PHE A 705 5.65 10.76 63.28
N ASN A 706 5.58 9.88 62.28
CA ASN A 706 5.86 8.44 62.37
C ASN A 706 7.09 8.07 63.24
N LEU A 707 8.21 8.80 63.12
CA LEU A 707 9.41 8.53 63.93
C LEU A 707 9.18 8.67 65.44
N TYR A 708 8.30 9.59 65.85
CA TYR A 708 7.90 9.76 67.24
C TYR A 708 6.79 8.82 67.66
N GLU A 709 5.98 8.35 66.72
CA GLU A 709 4.98 7.31 66.98
C GLU A 709 5.63 5.94 67.17
N PHE A 710 6.71 5.66 66.43
CA PHE A 710 7.57 4.51 66.68
C PHE A 710 8.18 4.54 68.08
N ASN A 711 8.60 5.73 68.55
CA ASN A 711 9.22 5.88 69.86
C ASN A 711 9.11 7.32 70.41
N ASN A 712 8.07 7.55 71.20
CA ASN A 712 7.75 8.85 71.81
C ASN A 712 8.75 9.29 72.90
N SER A 713 9.55 8.35 73.45
CA SER A 713 10.59 8.68 74.44
C SER A 713 11.70 9.60 73.89
N ASN A 714 11.80 9.72 72.56
CA ASN A 714 12.75 10.61 71.90
C ASN A 714 12.28 12.09 71.85
N ILE A 715 11.06 12.39 72.27
CA ILE A 715 10.51 13.74 72.31
C ILE A 715 11.10 14.53 73.49
N GLU A 716 11.65 15.72 73.21
CA GLU A 716 12.29 16.57 74.22
C GLU A 716 11.25 17.14 75.20
N GLY A 717 11.10 16.54 76.37
CA GLY A 717 10.17 16.99 77.43
C GLY A 717 9.19 15.92 77.92
N PHE A 718 9.16 14.77 77.25
CA PHE A 718 8.26 13.63 77.50
C PHE A 718 8.45 12.94 78.88
N ASP A 719 9.35 13.39 79.77
CA ASP A 719 9.52 12.70 81.08
C ASP A 719 9.93 13.61 82.26
N ASN A 720 9.02 13.69 83.24
CA ASN A 720 9.27 13.43 84.68
C ASN A 720 7.97 13.14 85.48
N GLU A 721 6.77 13.36 84.92
CA GLU A 721 5.47 13.21 85.63
C GLU A 721 4.47 12.26 84.95
N VAL A 722 4.67 11.89 83.68
CA VAL A 722 3.85 10.91 82.94
C VAL A 722 4.34 9.51 83.29
N ILE A 723 3.47 8.70 83.89
CA ILE A 723 3.76 7.30 84.24
C ILE A 723 3.18 6.47 83.10
N SER A 724 4.00 5.98 82.17
CA SER A 724 3.61 4.84 81.31
C SER A 724 3.60 3.59 82.19
N PRO A 725 2.43 3.10 82.65
CA PRO A 725 2.36 2.00 83.62
C PRO A 725 2.70 0.65 82.97
N ASP A 726 2.65 0.59 81.64
CA ASP A 726 2.74 -0.58 80.79
C ASP A 726 4.08 -0.72 80.04
N SER A 727 4.95 0.30 80.07
CA SER A 727 6.25 0.32 79.36
C SER A 727 6.13 0.24 77.84
N ILE A 728 4.97 0.61 77.29
CA ILE A 728 4.76 0.79 75.86
C ILE A 728 5.28 2.18 75.49
N PHE A 729 6.14 2.24 74.47
CA PHE A 729 6.66 3.50 73.93
C PHE A 729 6.17 3.59 72.49
N GLY A 730 5.29 4.55 72.21
CA GLY A 730 4.73 4.78 70.88
C GLY A 730 3.21 4.84 70.85
N SER A 731 2.68 5.15 69.66
CA SER A 731 1.25 5.25 69.33
C SER A 731 0.97 4.52 68.02
N ASN A 732 -0.31 4.38 67.65
CA ASN A 732 -0.70 3.83 66.36
C ASN A 732 -0.64 4.91 65.27
N PRO A 733 0.26 4.81 64.29
CA PRO A 733 0.53 5.88 63.32
C PRO A 733 -0.54 6.14 62.26
N LEU A 734 -1.68 5.48 62.40
CA LEU A 734 -2.83 5.60 61.53
C LEU A 734 -4.10 6.01 62.29
N LEU A 735 -4.02 6.19 63.61
CA LEU A 735 -5.14 6.53 64.47
C LEU A 735 -4.81 7.76 65.30
N LYS A 736 -5.56 8.84 65.06
CA LYS A 736 -5.37 10.12 65.75
C LYS A 736 -5.46 10.05 67.28
N ASP A 737 -6.09 9.01 67.82
CA ASP A 737 -6.44 8.80 69.22
C ASP A 737 -6.36 7.27 69.43
N THR A 738 -5.22 6.83 69.96
CA THR A 738 -4.81 5.43 70.04
C THR A 738 -5.55 4.70 71.15
N ASP A 739 -5.79 5.35 72.29
CA ASP A 739 -6.42 4.74 73.46
C ASP A 739 -7.93 5.04 73.59
N GLY A 740 -8.44 5.98 72.79
CA GLY A 740 -9.86 6.29 72.63
C GLY A 740 -10.44 7.18 73.72
N ASP A 741 -9.62 7.96 74.41
CA ASP A 741 -10.02 8.78 75.54
C ASP A 741 -10.58 10.17 75.15
N LEU A 742 -10.54 10.49 73.85
CA LEU A 742 -10.96 11.74 73.19
C LEU A 742 -9.89 12.84 73.11
N ILE A 743 -8.64 12.57 73.47
CA ILE A 743 -7.47 13.40 73.21
C ILE A 743 -6.72 12.81 72.00
N GLU A 744 -6.12 13.67 71.16
CA GLU A 744 -5.34 13.17 70.02
C GLU A 744 -3.89 12.88 70.46
N ASP A 745 -3.25 11.79 69.98
CA ASP A 745 -1.94 11.31 70.47
C ASP A 745 -0.85 12.41 70.43
N GLY A 746 -0.88 13.24 69.39
CA GLY A 746 -0.03 14.41 69.24
C GLY A 746 -0.27 15.51 70.29
N GLU A 747 -1.50 15.73 70.76
CA GLU A 747 -1.80 16.62 71.89
C GLU A 747 -1.25 16.04 73.21
N GLU A 748 -1.34 14.73 73.39
CA GLU A 748 -0.84 14.06 74.58
C GLU A 748 0.69 14.10 74.67
N CYS A 749 1.37 14.02 73.53
CA CYS A 749 2.83 14.13 73.47
C CYS A 749 3.36 15.57 73.52
N PHE A 750 2.55 16.58 73.14
CA PHE A 750 2.94 17.99 73.10
C PHE A 750 1.94 18.87 73.85
N SER A 751 2.36 19.53 74.94
CA SER A 751 1.49 20.42 75.75
C SER A 751 0.57 21.32 74.90
N GLY A 752 -0.70 20.91 74.82
CA GLY A 752 -1.71 21.44 73.93
C GLY A 752 -2.50 22.60 74.52
N ASN A 753 -3.79 22.64 74.21
CA ASN A 753 -4.69 23.73 74.59
C ASN A 753 -5.23 23.54 76.03
N ASP A 754 -5.19 22.31 76.51
CA ASP A 754 -5.55 21.82 77.84
C ASP A 754 -4.43 21.97 78.89
N THR A 755 -3.18 22.11 78.43
CA THR A 755 -1.93 22.17 79.22
C THR A 755 -1.50 20.88 79.91
N TYR A 756 -2.16 19.77 79.62
CA TYR A 756 -1.79 18.44 80.11
C TYR A 756 -0.96 17.70 79.04
N VAL A 757 -0.25 16.66 79.47
CA VAL A 757 0.59 15.77 78.63
C VAL A 757 0.36 14.40 79.26
N THR A 758 -0.45 13.59 78.60
CA THR A 758 -0.90 12.25 79.03
C THR A 758 -0.16 11.20 78.18
N ASP A 759 -0.40 9.91 78.42
CA ASP A 759 0.23 8.83 77.66
C ASP A 759 -0.75 8.37 76.59
N PRO A 760 -0.43 8.51 75.27
CA PRO A 760 -1.36 8.20 74.19
C PRO A 760 -1.77 6.74 74.05
N SER A 761 -1.22 5.87 74.89
CA SER A 761 -1.61 4.46 74.97
C SER A 761 -2.43 4.13 76.22
N ASN A 762 -2.72 5.11 77.09
CA ASN A 762 -3.39 4.93 78.37
C ASN A 762 -4.51 5.96 78.64
N PRO A 763 -5.80 5.55 78.56
CA PRO A 763 -6.93 6.48 78.49
C PRO A 763 -7.39 7.06 79.84
N ASP A 764 -6.75 6.71 80.95
CA ASP A 764 -7.07 7.14 82.32
C ASP A 764 -5.75 7.29 83.09
N SER A 765 -5.28 8.53 83.22
CA SER A 765 -3.97 8.86 83.76
C SER A 765 -3.88 8.72 85.28
N ASP A 766 -4.99 8.76 86.01
CA ASP A 766 -5.00 8.68 87.48
C ASP A 766 -5.80 7.52 88.11
N ASP A 767 -6.33 6.66 87.26
CA ASP A 767 -7.07 5.43 87.57
C ASP A 767 -8.35 5.66 88.40
N ASP A 768 -9.02 6.82 88.26
CA ASP A 768 -10.27 7.12 88.97
C ASP A 768 -11.54 6.62 88.25
N GLY A 769 -11.39 6.19 87.00
CA GLY A 769 -12.44 5.62 86.16
C GLY A 769 -13.12 6.62 85.22
N MET A 770 -12.69 7.88 85.21
CA MET A 770 -13.05 8.87 84.19
C MET A 770 -11.90 9.00 83.17
N PRO A 771 -12.17 9.02 81.85
CA PRO A 771 -11.11 9.23 80.86
C PRO A 771 -10.57 10.66 80.85
N ASP A 772 -9.27 10.83 80.55
CA ASP A 772 -8.60 12.14 80.59
C ASP A 772 -9.31 13.17 79.69
N GLY A 773 -9.69 12.75 78.48
CA GLY A 773 -10.45 13.60 77.55
C GLY A 773 -11.86 13.96 78.04
N TRP A 774 -12.54 13.09 78.79
CA TRP A 774 -13.86 13.43 79.38
C TRP A 774 -13.71 14.44 80.51
N GLU A 775 -12.71 14.27 81.37
CA GLU A 775 -12.40 15.20 82.45
C GLU A 775 -12.04 16.57 81.91
N PHE A 776 -11.20 16.62 80.87
CA PHE A 776 -10.85 17.87 80.20
C PHE A 776 -12.10 18.60 79.66
N LEU A 777 -12.99 17.90 78.95
CA LEU A 777 -14.23 18.48 78.41
C LEU A 777 -15.11 19.11 79.51
N ASN A 778 -15.13 18.50 80.69
CA ASN A 778 -15.90 18.97 81.86
C ASN A 778 -15.11 19.91 82.78
N SER A 779 -13.88 20.29 82.37
CA SER A 779 -12.96 21.14 83.13
C SER A 779 -12.61 20.58 84.52
N LEU A 780 -12.47 19.26 84.60
CA LEU A 780 -11.86 18.49 85.69
C LEU A 780 -10.37 18.28 85.35
N ASN A 781 -9.62 17.65 86.26
CA ASN A 781 -8.18 17.47 86.13
C ASN A 781 -7.80 15.98 86.00
N PRO A 782 -7.27 15.53 84.84
CA PRO A 782 -6.83 14.15 84.56
C PRO A 782 -5.79 13.51 85.49
N PHE A 783 -5.33 14.26 86.49
CA PHE A 783 -4.34 13.82 87.47
C PHE A 783 -4.83 14.02 88.91
N ASP A 784 -6.11 14.35 89.13
CA ASP A 784 -6.75 14.50 90.44
C ASP A 784 -7.99 13.61 90.60
N SER A 785 -7.72 12.37 91.00
CA SER A 785 -8.69 11.31 91.31
C SER A 785 -9.79 11.66 92.32
N SER A 786 -9.78 12.87 92.89
CA SER A 786 -10.83 13.36 93.77
C SER A 786 -11.94 14.12 93.03
N ASP A 787 -11.78 14.37 91.74
CA ASP A 787 -12.81 14.97 90.89
C ASP A 787 -13.99 14.01 90.67
N ALA A 788 -13.78 12.69 90.60
CA ALA A 788 -14.84 11.68 90.51
C ALA A 788 -15.89 11.76 91.64
N ASP A 789 -15.47 12.06 92.88
CA ASP A 789 -16.31 12.04 94.09
C ASP A 789 -17.07 13.38 94.35
N GLN A 790 -16.91 14.39 93.49
CA GLN A 790 -17.55 15.71 93.66
C GLN A 790 -18.95 15.76 93.05
N ASP A 791 -19.84 16.57 93.64
CA ASP A 791 -21.17 16.94 93.10
C ASP A 791 -21.12 18.46 92.92
N LEU A 792 -21.03 18.91 91.67
CA LEU A 792 -20.65 20.27 91.32
C LEU A 792 -21.85 21.22 91.15
N ASP A 793 -23.02 20.69 90.83
CA ASP A 793 -24.26 21.45 90.61
C ASP A 793 -25.31 21.28 91.72
N ASP A 794 -25.00 20.49 92.76
CA ASP A 794 -25.79 20.26 93.97
C ASP A 794 -27.20 19.70 93.63
N ASP A 795 -27.28 18.75 92.70
CA ASP A 795 -28.54 18.14 92.21
C ASP A 795 -28.99 16.89 93.00
N GLY A 796 -28.17 16.43 93.95
CA GLY A 796 -28.51 15.36 94.88
C GLY A 796 -29.85 15.57 95.61
N TRP A 797 -30.52 14.47 95.99
CA TRP A 797 -31.89 14.50 96.53
C TRP A 797 -32.05 13.74 97.86
N ASP A 798 -32.82 14.33 98.80
CA ASP A 798 -33.08 13.80 100.14
C ASP A 798 -34.14 12.68 100.11
N PHE A 799 -33.73 11.48 99.71
CA PHE A 799 -34.63 10.34 99.52
C PHE A 799 -35.22 9.79 100.83
N ASP A 800 -34.50 9.93 101.95
CA ASP A 800 -34.99 9.46 103.25
C ASP A 800 -35.88 10.49 103.99
N ARG A 801 -35.97 11.71 103.44
CA ARG A 801 -36.81 12.83 103.88
C ARG A 801 -36.50 13.27 105.31
N ASN A 802 -35.24 13.15 105.72
CA ASN A 802 -34.77 13.55 107.04
C ASN A 802 -34.47 15.06 107.16
N GLY A 803 -34.39 15.76 106.02
CA GLY A 803 -34.14 17.19 105.88
C GLY A 803 -32.68 17.58 105.61
N THR A 804 -31.78 16.64 105.27
CA THR A 804 -30.37 16.87 104.93
C THR A 804 -29.86 15.85 103.91
N ILE A 805 -29.18 16.31 102.84
CA ILE A 805 -28.50 15.47 101.85
C ILE A 805 -27.17 14.95 102.43
N GLU A 806 -26.99 13.62 102.49
CA GLU A 806 -25.76 12.92 102.87
C GLU A 806 -24.90 12.55 101.64
N PHE A 807 -23.64 12.13 101.83
CA PHE A 807 -22.74 11.76 100.72
C PHE A 807 -23.30 10.65 99.81
N SER A 808 -24.14 9.76 100.34
CA SER A 808 -24.81 8.71 99.56
C SER A 808 -26.04 9.19 98.78
N GLU A 809 -26.39 10.46 98.91
CA GLU A 809 -27.53 11.12 98.26
C GLU A 809 -27.07 12.22 97.30
N LEU A 810 -25.74 12.37 97.12
CA LEU A 810 -25.15 13.16 96.05
C LEU A 810 -25.26 12.39 94.74
N TYR A 811 -25.28 13.12 93.64
CA TYR A 811 -25.06 12.58 92.30
C TYR A 811 -23.70 13.10 91.85
N THR A 812 -22.72 12.21 91.83
CA THR A 812 -21.29 12.58 91.67
C THR A 812 -20.89 12.69 90.21
N ASN A 813 -19.83 13.45 89.90
CA ASN A 813 -19.29 13.60 88.54
C ASN A 813 -19.05 12.24 87.84
N TYR A 814 -18.62 11.21 88.59
CA TYR A 814 -18.48 9.84 88.04
C TYR A 814 -19.83 9.20 87.69
N GLU A 815 -20.85 9.39 88.53
CA GLU A 815 -22.22 8.95 88.21
C GLU A 815 -22.78 9.72 87.01
N GLU A 816 -22.41 11.00 86.85
CA GLU A 816 -22.78 11.80 85.69
C GLU A 816 -22.08 11.34 84.41
N TYR A 817 -20.80 10.98 84.47
CA TYR A 817 -20.09 10.32 83.36
C TYR A 817 -20.82 9.04 82.93
N LEU A 818 -21.21 8.18 83.88
CA LEU A 818 -21.90 6.93 83.60
C LEU A 818 -23.31 7.12 83.01
N ASN A 819 -24.02 8.18 83.41
CA ASN A 819 -25.38 8.47 82.96
C ASN A 819 -25.45 9.48 81.80
N GLY A 820 -24.31 10.07 81.43
CA GLY A 820 -24.19 11.04 80.33
C GLY A 820 -24.86 12.38 80.62
N THR A 821 -24.92 12.80 81.89
CA THR A 821 -25.42 14.13 82.31
C THR A 821 -24.27 15.15 82.37
N ASP A 822 -24.60 16.44 82.41
CA ASP A 822 -23.61 17.51 82.49
C ASP A 822 -23.31 17.83 83.97
N PRO A 823 -22.07 17.61 84.46
CA PRO A 823 -21.67 17.82 85.86
C PRO A 823 -21.72 19.25 86.39
N ARG A 824 -22.37 20.13 85.66
CA ARG A 824 -22.55 21.53 86.03
C ARG A 824 -23.98 21.99 85.81
N ASN A 825 -24.89 21.08 85.47
CA ASN A 825 -26.27 21.37 85.15
C ASN A 825 -27.23 20.35 85.75
N ASN A 826 -27.81 20.72 86.88
CA ASN A 826 -28.67 19.89 87.72
C ASN A 826 -30.00 19.40 87.11
N ASP A 827 -30.26 19.71 85.84
CA ASP A 827 -31.45 19.39 85.05
C ASP A 827 -30.98 19.41 83.58
N THR A 828 -30.35 18.32 83.16
CA THR A 828 -29.65 18.18 81.88
C THR A 828 -30.60 18.35 80.70
N ASP A 829 -31.83 17.84 80.81
CA ASP A 829 -32.82 17.89 79.73
C ASP A 829 -33.78 19.09 79.77
N GLY A 830 -33.83 19.80 80.90
CA GLY A 830 -34.56 21.04 81.10
C GLY A 830 -36.07 20.87 81.32
N ASP A 831 -36.52 19.72 81.80
CA ASP A 831 -37.94 19.43 82.03
C ASP A 831 -38.46 19.83 83.41
N GLY A 832 -37.52 20.17 84.31
CA GLY A 832 -37.77 20.69 85.64
C GLY A 832 -37.66 19.66 86.77
N MET A 833 -37.33 18.41 86.46
CA MET A 833 -36.90 17.38 87.41
C MET A 833 -35.36 17.39 87.50
N PRO A 834 -34.74 17.24 88.70
CA PRO A 834 -33.28 17.17 88.80
C PRO A 834 -32.70 15.83 88.37
N ASP A 835 -31.51 15.84 87.75
CA ASP A 835 -30.88 14.63 87.22
C ASP A 835 -30.70 13.54 88.29
N GLY A 836 -30.20 13.91 89.47
CA GLY A 836 -30.05 13.02 90.62
C GLY A 836 -31.37 12.42 91.14
N TRP A 837 -32.49 13.16 91.04
CA TRP A 837 -33.82 12.65 91.41
C TRP A 837 -34.31 11.62 90.38
N GLU A 838 -34.17 11.94 89.11
CA GLU A 838 -34.56 11.07 88.01
C GLU A 838 -33.77 9.77 88.00
N ALA A 839 -32.44 9.86 88.13
CA ALA A 839 -31.55 8.71 88.16
C ALA A 839 -31.89 7.74 89.31
N PHE A 840 -32.28 8.26 90.48
CA PHE A 840 -32.66 7.42 91.61
C PHE A 840 -33.98 6.67 91.40
N TYR A 841 -35.00 7.34 90.87
CA TYR A 841 -36.31 6.71 90.57
C TYR A 841 -36.30 5.92 89.25
N GLY A 842 -35.18 5.94 88.51
CA GLY A 842 -34.99 5.20 87.27
C GLY A 842 -35.65 5.84 86.05
N LEU A 843 -35.90 7.15 86.13
CA LEU A 843 -36.23 8.02 85.01
C LEU A 843 -34.96 8.38 84.26
N ASN A 844 -35.09 8.98 83.07
CA ASN A 844 -33.95 9.26 82.22
C ASN A 844 -33.63 10.76 82.26
N PRO A 845 -32.55 11.19 82.95
CA PRO A 845 -32.21 12.61 83.12
C PRO A 845 -31.82 13.34 81.82
N ASN A 846 -31.80 12.62 80.70
CA ASN A 846 -31.55 13.14 79.36
C ASN A 846 -32.82 13.18 78.48
N LEU A 847 -34.02 12.91 79.02
CA LEU A 847 -35.26 12.76 78.28
C LEU A 847 -36.45 13.54 78.88
N ALA A 848 -36.53 14.81 78.47
CA ALA A 848 -37.57 15.76 78.90
C ALA A 848 -39.05 15.40 78.62
N LEU A 849 -39.33 14.23 78.02
CA LEU A 849 -40.69 13.75 77.77
C LEU A 849 -41.22 12.88 78.89
N ASP A 850 -40.36 12.30 79.72
CA ASP A 850 -40.79 11.38 80.77
C ASP A 850 -41.47 12.10 81.94
N SER A 851 -41.20 13.39 82.20
CA SER A 851 -41.99 14.24 83.10
C SER A 851 -43.50 14.21 82.84
N SER A 852 -43.93 14.04 81.59
CA SER A 852 -45.35 14.02 81.18
C SER A 852 -45.99 12.62 81.15
N LEU A 853 -45.21 11.58 81.44
CA LEU A 853 -45.69 10.21 81.56
C LEU A 853 -46.29 10.00 82.95
N ASP A 854 -47.19 9.03 83.03
CA ASP A 854 -47.79 8.52 84.26
C ASP A 854 -47.31 7.06 84.30
N PHE A 855 -46.19 6.84 84.98
CA PHE A 855 -45.38 5.63 84.81
C PHE A 855 -45.98 4.42 85.53
N ASP A 856 -46.65 4.64 86.65
CA ASP A 856 -47.33 3.61 87.45
C ASP A 856 -48.83 3.48 87.16
N SER A 857 -49.41 4.40 86.38
CA SER A 857 -50.80 4.37 85.90
C SER A 857 -51.83 4.42 87.03
N ASP A 858 -51.59 5.29 88.00
CA ASP A 858 -52.35 5.47 89.24
C ASP A 858 -53.47 6.51 89.16
N GLY A 859 -53.60 7.23 88.03
CA GLY A 859 -54.68 8.17 87.83
C GLY A 859 -56.08 7.54 87.91
N TYR A 860 -57.10 8.38 88.03
CA TYR A 860 -58.47 7.95 88.33
C TYR A 860 -59.47 8.28 87.21
N ASP A 861 -60.13 7.25 86.66
CA ASP A 861 -61.22 7.35 85.66
C ASP A 861 -62.51 7.90 86.29
N ALA A 862 -62.62 9.22 86.28
CA ALA A 862 -63.69 9.95 86.96
C ALA A 862 -65.05 9.85 86.27
N ASP A 863 -65.09 9.65 84.95
CA ASP A 863 -66.33 9.57 84.19
C ASP A 863 -66.83 8.13 83.94
N GLY A 864 -66.00 7.15 84.27
CA GLY A 864 -66.33 5.72 84.27
C GLY A 864 -66.53 5.17 82.86
N ASP A 865 -65.91 5.80 81.84
CA ASP A 865 -65.97 5.34 80.45
C ASP A 865 -64.97 4.23 80.12
N GLY A 866 -64.02 3.96 81.03
CA GLY A 866 -63.02 2.91 80.96
C GLY A 866 -61.70 3.32 80.31
N GLU A 867 -61.46 4.61 80.03
CA GLU A 867 -60.23 5.14 79.44
C GLU A 867 -59.74 6.40 80.18
N MET A 868 -58.46 6.43 80.59
CA MET A 868 -57.86 7.61 81.26
C MET A 868 -57.55 8.75 80.29
N SER A 869 -58.25 9.88 80.43
CA SER A 869 -57.93 11.10 79.68
C SER A 869 -56.70 11.83 80.26
N PRO A 870 -56.05 12.74 79.50
CA PRO A 870 -54.87 13.45 80.00
C PRO A 870 -55.08 14.29 81.27
N ASP A 871 -56.33 14.69 81.56
CA ASP A 871 -56.66 15.44 82.78
C ASP A 871 -56.94 14.50 83.99
N GLU A 872 -56.95 13.18 83.79
CA GLU A 872 -57.22 12.15 84.80
C GLU A 872 -55.97 11.36 85.22
N LYS A 873 -54.84 11.59 84.54
CA LYS A 873 -53.54 11.02 84.89
C LYS A 873 -52.88 11.76 86.05
N PHE A 874 -51.99 11.08 86.75
CA PHE A 874 -51.05 11.69 87.68
C PHE A 874 -49.64 11.48 87.10
N THR A 875 -49.01 12.57 86.64
CA THR A 875 -47.75 12.50 85.88
C THR A 875 -46.52 12.48 86.78
N ASN A 876 -45.39 11.93 86.32
CA ASN A 876 -44.11 11.91 87.03
C ASN A 876 -43.70 13.29 87.56
N TYR A 877 -43.97 14.36 86.80
CA TYR A 877 -43.72 15.74 87.24
C TYR A 877 -44.69 16.19 88.34
N GLU A 878 -45.95 15.76 88.31
CA GLU A 878 -46.90 16.01 89.40
C GLU A 878 -46.50 15.25 90.66
N GLU A 879 -45.95 14.05 90.52
CA GLU A 879 -45.40 13.26 91.62
C GLU A 879 -44.18 13.90 92.25
N PHE A 880 -43.24 14.37 91.43
CA PHE A 880 -42.12 15.18 91.89
C PHE A 880 -42.59 16.41 92.70
N LEU A 881 -43.64 17.10 92.22
CA LEU A 881 -44.20 18.27 92.92
C LEU A 881 -44.91 17.90 94.23
N MET A 882 -45.45 16.69 94.35
CA MET A 882 -46.18 16.20 95.52
C MET A 882 -45.33 15.35 96.48
N ASP A 883 -44.07 15.07 96.13
CA ASP A 883 -43.13 14.21 96.87
C ASP A 883 -43.64 12.76 97.01
N SER A 884 -44.38 12.29 95.99
CA SER A 884 -44.80 10.89 95.82
C SER A 884 -43.78 10.11 94.98
N ASN A 885 -43.94 8.78 94.93
CA ASN A 885 -42.99 7.90 94.25
C ASN A 885 -43.50 7.49 92.86
N PRO A 886 -42.86 7.95 91.77
CA PRO A 886 -43.36 7.72 90.41
C PRO A 886 -43.27 6.30 89.88
N ALA A 887 -42.74 5.39 90.68
CA ALA A 887 -42.75 3.97 90.39
C ALA A 887 -43.87 3.21 91.13
N LEU A 888 -44.67 3.87 91.99
CA LEU A 888 -45.62 3.21 92.89
C LEU A 888 -46.98 3.91 92.93
N ALA A 889 -47.99 3.26 92.34
CA ALA A 889 -49.35 3.81 92.25
C ALA A 889 -50.08 4.10 93.57
N ASP A 890 -49.52 3.67 94.70
CA ASP A 890 -50.00 3.91 96.06
C ASP A 890 -48.75 4.09 96.92
N THR A 891 -48.35 5.36 97.10
CA THR A 891 -47.06 5.73 97.69
C THR A 891 -46.99 5.33 99.17
N ASP A 892 -48.09 5.44 99.92
CA ASP A 892 -48.11 5.15 101.36
C ASP A 892 -48.64 3.75 101.73
N GLY A 893 -49.22 3.04 100.76
CA GLY A 893 -49.63 1.65 100.85
C GLY A 893 -50.97 1.41 101.53
N ASP A 894 -51.88 2.40 101.54
CA ASP A 894 -53.18 2.29 102.20
C ASP A 894 -54.31 1.70 101.35
N ASN A 895 -53.98 1.34 100.12
CA ASN A 895 -54.81 0.79 99.04
C ASN A 895 -55.71 1.81 98.32
N CYS A 896 -55.51 3.11 98.56
CA CYS A 896 -56.00 4.15 97.65
C CYS A 896 -54.87 4.51 96.69
N THR A 897 -55.16 4.67 95.39
CA THR A 897 -54.14 5.18 94.46
C THR A 897 -53.86 6.67 94.70
N ASP A 898 -52.62 7.11 94.44
CA ASP A 898 -52.20 8.49 94.63
C ASP A 898 -53.09 9.45 93.80
N GLY A 899 -53.33 9.09 92.53
CA GLY A 899 -54.29 9.75 91.65
C GLY A 899 -55.75 9.78 92.17
N TRP A 900 -56.24 8.69 92.77
CA TRP A 900 -57.58 8.68 93.41
C TRP A 900 -57.66 9.58 94.63
N GLU A 901 -56.63 9.64 95.47
CA GLU A 901 -56.60 10.50 96.64
C GLU A 901 -56.64 11.99 96.27
N ILE A 902 -55.89 12.37 95.23
CA ILE A 902 -55.96 13.71 94.66
C ILE A 902 -57.37 14.00 94.13
N TYR A 903 -57.93 13.10 93.31
CA TYR A 903 -59.29 13.23 92.78
C TYR A 903 -60.33 13.37 93.91
N TRP A 904 -60.23 12.55 94.95
CA TRP A 904 -61.09 12.57 96.13
C TRP A 904 -61.04 13.93 96.81
N ASN A 905 -59.84 14.48 97.00
CA ASN A 905 -59.63 15.75 97.67
C ASN A 905 -60.18 16.94 96.88
N ASP A 906 -60.06 16.89 95.56
CA ASP A 906 -60.52 17.95 94.68
C ASP A 906 -62.04 17.95 94.46
N ASN A 907 -62.70 16.79 94.57
CA ASN A 907 -64.13 16.64 94.28
C ASN A 907 -65.04 16.59 95.51
N ARG A 908 -64.51 16.67 96.73
CA ARG A 908 -65.31 16.64 97.97
C ARG A 908 -66.37 17.77 98.05
N PRO A 909 -67.58 17.51 98.59
CA PRO A 909 -68.58 18.56 98.80
C PRO A 909 -68.05 19.71 99.69
N ALA A 910 -68.41 20.96 99.38
CA ALA A 910 -67.84 22.15 100.05
C ALA A 910 -68.05 22.23 101.59
N ASN A 911 -68.88 21.36 102.16
CA ASN A 911 -69.15 21.22 103.59
C ASN A 911 -68.40 20.04 104.25
N GLU A 912 -67.64 19.25 103.49
CA GLU A 912 -66.73 18.22 103.99
C GLU A 912 -65.32 18.82 104.19
N THR A 913 -64.68 18.49 105.31
CA THR A 913 -63.39 19.08 105.73
C THR A 913 -62.29 18.05 105.96
N ARG A 914 -62.62 16.77 105.91
CA ARG A 914 -61.62 15.70 105.99
C ARG A 914 -60.91 15.56 104.63
N THR A 915 -59.68 15.06 104.65
CA THR A 915 -58.77 14.86 103.51
C THR A 915 -58.12 13.49 103.62
N ILE A 916 -57.79 12.87 102.49
CA ILE A 916 -56.88 11.72 102.41
C ILE A 916 -55.50 12.26 101.97
N ASN A 917 -54.38 11.69 102.40
CA ASN A 917 -53.05 12.22 102.12
C ASN A 917 -52.10 11.12 101.66
N LEU A 918 -51.62 11.23 100.42
CA LEU A 918 -50.58 10.48 99.69
C LEU A 918 -49.42 9.86 100.48
N LEU A 919 -49.13 10.39 101.67
CA LEU A 919 -47.99 10.03 102.52
C LEU A 919 -48.41 9.57 103.93
N ASP A 920 -49.71 9.44 104.23
CA ASP A 920 -50.27 9.01 105.53
C ASP A 920 -51.19 7.80 105.37
N GLY A 921 -50.59 6.60 105.30
CA GLY A 921 -51.34 5.39 104.96
C GLY A 921 -52.27 4.80 106.03
N SER A 922 -53.06 5.66 106.69
CA SER A 922 -53.99 5.33 107.75
C SER A 922 -55.42 5.79 107.50
N ASP A 923 -55.68 6.60 106.47
CA ASP A 923 -56.97 7.23 106.18
C ASP A 923 -57.80 6.56 105.06
N GLY A 924 -57.24 5.67 104.24
CA GLY A 924 -57.95 4.89 103.23
C GLY A 924 -58.96 3.85 103.75
N PHE A 925 -58.91 3.49 105.05
CA PHE A 925 -59.84 2.52 105.68
C PHE A 925 -61.13 3.14 106.24
N LEU A 926 -61.38 4.42 106.01
CA LEU A 926 -62.60 5.11 106.43
C LEU A 926 -63.77 4.76 105.49
N ASP A 927 -65.00 4.71 106.01
CA ASP A 927 -66.26 4.59 105.26
C ASP A 927 -67.03 5.88 105.49
N TYR A 928 -67.21 6.70 104.45
CA TYR A 928 -67.60 8.10 104.59
C TYR A 928 -69.10 8.35 104.53
N ASP A 929 -69.82 7.63 103.68
CA ASP A 929 -71.25 7.80 103.49
C ASP A 929 -72.10 6.79 104.31
N ASP A 930 -71.43 5.91 105.08
CA ASP A 930 -72.00 4.89 105.96
C ASP A 930 -72.94 3.94 105.18
N ASP A 931 -72.71 3.72 103.88
CA ASP A 931 -73.58 2.94 103.02
C ASP A 931 -73.61 1.46 103.41
N GLY A 932 -72.47 0.94 103.85
CA GLY A 932 -72.23 -0.37 104.39
C GLY A 932 -72.83 -1.52 103.58
N TRP A 933 -72.59 -2.74 104.05
CA TRP A 933 -73.17 -3.93 103.45
C TRP A 933 -73.53 -4.94 104.51
N GLU A 934 -74.64 -5.65 104.28
CA GLU A 934 -75.11 -6.70 105.18
C GLU A 934 -74.77 -8.07 104.60
N ASP A 935 -74.04 -8.89 105.36
CA ASP A 935 -73.67 -10.23 104.93
C ASP A 935 -74.88 -11.20 104.92
N TRP A 936 -74.68 -12.41 104.38
CA TRP A 936 -75.74 -13.43 104.30
C TRP A 936 -76.28 -13.90 105.67
N ASP A 937 -75.59 -13.59 106.77
CA ASP A 937 -76.01 -13.86 108.15
C ASP A 937 -76.74 -12.67 108.81
N GLY A 938 -76.83 -11.52 108.12
CA GLY A 938 -77.52 -10.33 108.58
C GLY A 938 -76.66 -9.37 109.44
N ILE A 939 -75.33 -9.38 109.26
CA ILE A 939 -74.39 -8.50 109.97
C ILE A 939 -73.93 -7.39 109.02
N SER A 940 -74.05 -6.13 109.45
CA SER A 940 -73.58 -4.96 108.70
C SER A 940 -72.08 -4.68 108.94
N TYR A 941 -71.36 -4.46 107.85
CA TYR A 941 -69.95 -4.08 107.76
C TYR A 941 -69.80 -2.73 107.03
N PRO A 942 -68.79 -1.91 107.37
CA PRO A 942 -68.47 -0.71 106.61
C PRO A 942 -67.92 -1.05 105.23
N PHE A 943 -68.15 -0.17 104.26
CA PHE A 943 -67.58 -0.22 102.91
C PHE A 943 -66.49 0.88 102.81
N PRO A 944 -65.19 0.54 102.95
CA PRO A 944 -64.13 1.55 103.03
C PRO A 944 -63.87 2.26 101.69
N ASN A 945 -63.29 3.47 101.73
CA ASN A 945 -62.99 4.30 100.55
C ASN A 945 -62.22 3.56 99.44
N TRP A 946 -61.22 2.74 99.77
CA TRP A 946 -60.51 1.96 98.76
C TRP A 946 -61.42 0.94 98.03
N ARG A 947 -62.50 0.47 98.68
CA ARG A 947 -63.51 -0.36 97.98
C ARG A 947 -64.42 0.48 97.10
N GLU A 948 -64.68 1.73 97.46
CA GLU A 948 -65.45 2.67 96.62
C GLU A 948 -64.70 2.95 95.31
N GLU A 949 -63.38 3.14 95.39
CA GLU A 949 -62.49 3.25 94.23
C GLU A 949 -62.62 2.02 93.31
N VAL A 950 -62.49 0.82 93.88
CA VAL A 950 -62.60 -0.45 93.13
C VAL A 950 -63.99 -0.66 92.54
N ALA A 951 -65.05 -0.22 93.23
CA ALA A 951 -66.42 -0.36 92.78
C ALA A 951 -66.86 0.78 91.82
N ASN A 952 -66.07 1.85 91.69
CA ASN A 952 -66.42 3.10 91.02
C ASN A 952 -67.78 3.65 91.48
N THR A 953 -68.01 3.63 92.79
CA THR A 953 -69.22 4.16 93.43
C THR A 953 -68.96 5.57 93.93
N ASN A 954 -70.01 6.38 94.08
CA ASN A 954 -69.84 7.74 94.55
C ASN A 954 -69.52 7.73 96.06
N PRO A 955 -68.31 8.14 96.48
CA PRO A 955 -67.88 8.01 97.88
C PRO A 955 -68.61 8.94 98.87
N TRP A 956 -69.58 9.71 98.35
CA TRP A 956 -70.35 10.69 99.09
C TRP A 956 -71.86 10.39 99.08
N ASN A 957 -72.30 9.32 98.42
CA ASN A 957 -73.71 9.02 98.24
C ASN A 957 -73.99 7.52 98.37
N PRO A 958 -74.70 7.08 99.42
CA PRO A 958 -74.80 5.66 99.79
C PRO A 958 -75.70 4.81 98.87
N ASP A 959 -76.14 5.35 97.73
CA ASP A 959 -77.03 4.76 96.72
C ASP A 959 -76.83 5.56 95.42
N THR A 960 -75.74 5.29 94.72
CA THR A 960 -75.26 6.00 93.52
C THR A 960 -76.24 5.90 92.36
N ASP A 961 -76.90 4.75 92.18
CA ASP A 961 -77.83 4.54 91.07
C ASP A 961 -79.30 4.94 91.40
N GLY A 962 -79.60 5.10 92.69
CA GLY A 962 -80.88 5.58 93.20
C GLY A 962 -81.99 4.52 93.22
N ASP A 963 -81.65 3.23 93.12
CA ASP A 963 -82.62 2.14 93.11
C ASP A 963 -83.13 1.74 94.51
N SER A 964 -82.57 2.39 95.55
CA SER A 964 -82.84 2.19 96.98
C SER A 964 -82.17 0.96 97.62
N MET A 965 -81.21 0.31 96.95
CA MET A 965 -80.17 -0.51 97.59
C MET A 965 -78.94 0.36 97.89
N THR A 966 -78.09 -0.04 98.84
CA THR A 966 -76.86 0.72 99.11
C THR A 966 -75.73 0.23 98.20
N ASP A 967 -74.86 1.13 97.78
CA ASP A 967 -73.77 0.78 96.86
C ASP A 967 -72.89 -0.34 97.41
N GLY A 968 -72.53 -0.28 98.70
CA GLY A 968 -71.80 -1.34 99.37
C GLY A 968 -72.55 -2.69 99.35
N TYR A 969 -73.89 -2.68 99.48
CA TYR A 969 -74.68 -3.91 99.34
C TYR A 969 -74.65 -4.46 97.91
N GLU A 970 -74.76 -3.58 96.92
CA GLU A 970 -74.72 -3.94 95.50
C GLU A 970 -73.34 -4.44 95.06
N ALA A 971 -72.26 -3.79 95.49
CA ALA A 971 -70.91 -4.18 95.12
C ALA A 971 -70.52 -5.59 95.63
N ASP A 972 -71.03 -6.01 96.79
CA ASP A 972 -70.70 -7.34 97.36
C ASP A 972 -71.73 -8.44 97.00
N ASN A 973 -72.94 -8.08 96.54
CA ASN A 973 -74.01 -9.05 96.18
C ASN A 973 -74.51 -9.01 94.72
N GLY A 974 -74.07 -8.03 93.92
CA GLY A 974 -74.52 -7.72 92.55
C GLY A 974 -73.84 -8.51 91.43
#